data_AF-A0A668A6Y6-F1
#
_entry.id   AF-A0A668A6Y6-F1
#
_cell.length_a   1.000
_cell.length_b   1.000
_cell.length_c   1.000
_cell.angle_alpha   90.00
_cell.angle_beta   90.00
_cell.angle_gamma   90.00
#
_symmetry.space_group_name_H-M   'P 1'
#
loop_
_entity.id
_entity.type
_entity.pdbx_description
1 polymer ?
#
loop_
_entity_poly.entity_id
_entity_poly.type
_entity_poly.pdbx_seq_one_letter_code
_entity_poly.pdbx_strand_id
1 'polypeptide(L)'
;MHKSLSSCLSLSLSHIHTHTHTHTHKMVIRAPVILAGKAGHGCGGQKQSKNKGGQLCETVVPLEDPIITETTSTLQEWGVLWKQLYVKHKVDLFHKLRHVMNELIDLRRQLIQGHLAQDQTREIKRHITVRLDWGNEHLGLDLVPRKEFEMVDPDQISVSELYKMVCWARHGDGCRVPVSHHLFINLKSFTYNSISEDADVFFSLYDTREAKQISEKFMVRLNKNGGPKNPEKVDRLCALFTDLSSKDLKRDLYIVAHVIRTGRMLLNDSKKGPPHVQYRRPYGCAVLAMSDVFHTITDLKEEKDFVLKVYTCNNENEWYQIHENIIRKSNTKYSAPSTNYGLIISLQLLRGELEQIRRENQAVFSRALALTRKLGFPDVILPGDTRNDLYLTLERGEFERGGKSVQKNIEVTVYVLYADGDTLKDCISLGSGEPNTSEYRSFVLYHNNSPRWSEMVKLPIPIDRFRGSHLRFEFRHCSTKDKGEKKLFGFAFTPLMREDGTTLSDESHELYVYKCDENATFSNQGLYLSMPCCKEDFNSCPNLPANLPFQRSPKETFWVSTLLCSTKLTQNVDLLALLNWKAHPDRVLDILGRLRQISGEEIVKFLRDVLDTLFCLLDDNTDKYGPLVFQSLVFIINLLRDSRFYHFRPVMDSYIQNHFAGALAYKELIRCLKWYMDRSAEVVRQDHIQEAMRALEYLFKFIVQSRILYSRATCGMEEEQFRASIQELFQSIRFVLSLDSRSSETLVFTQAALLNSFPDIFDELLQMFTVQEVAEYVRGTLGSMPSTVDIGQSMDVVKLQSIARTVESRLFFFPESRSILLPVVLHHIHLHLRQQRELLICSGILGSIFSIIKTSSMESSVQEEVEMMVESLLDVLLQTLLSIMSKSQSVETSRGQRCPQCTGEYVSCLLSLLRQMTEIHFHHLLNNFHSKEELKEFLLKIFCVFRNLMKLTIFPRDWSVMRLLTSHIIVVTTQFLSPALHKNFSEADFDFKVWNSFFSLTVLYINQPSLQLEPLSQAKRKKVLDKYGDMRVMMAYELFSMWQKLGELQGFIGSLSGSFCEEIQAQHRLLC
;
A
#
# COMPACT_ATOMS: atom_id res chain seq x y z
N MET A 1 3.63 -48.05 -29.82
CA MET A 1 4.65 -47.22 -29.15
C MET A 1 4.30 -47.03 -27.66
N HIS A 2 4.33 -48.10 -26.86
CA HIS A 2 3.91 -48.07 -25.45
C HIS A 2 4.75 -49.05 -24.60
N LYS A 3 6.09 -48.97 -24.69
CA LYS A 3 7.02 -49.79 -23.88
C LYS A 3 8.33 -49.09 -23.45
N SER A 4 8.46 -47.76 -23.54
CA SER A 4 9.70 -47.05 -23.14
C SER A 4 9.60 -46.23 -21.83
N LEU A 5 8.44 -46.14 -21.19
CA LEU A 5 8.26 -45.33 -19.97
C LEU A 5 8.51 -46.09 -18.65
N SER A 6 8.70 -47.41 -18.69
CA SER A 6 8.89 -48.23 -17.48
C SER A 6 10.32 -48.22 -16.93
N SER A 7 11.31 -47.69 -17.65
CA SER A 7 12.73 -47.81 -17.30
C SER A 7 13.34 -46.57 -16.62
N CYS A 8 12.61 -45.46 -16.49
CA CYS A 8 13.10 -44.27 -15.76
C CYS A 8 12.72 -44.23 -14.27
N LEU A 9 11.77 -45.06 -13.83
CA LEU A 9 11.29 -45.09 -12.43
C LEU A 9 12.02 -46.09 -11.52
N SER A 10 12.97 -46.87 -12.05
CA SER A 10 13.64 -47.95 -11.29
C SER A 10 15.05 -47.62 -10.75
N LEU A 11 15.52 -46.36 -10.84
CA LEU A 11 16.84 -45.95 -10.32
C LEU A 11 16.79 -45.19 -8.98
N SER A 12 15.68 -45.31 -8.24
CA SER A 12 15.54 -44.81 -6.86
C SER A 12 16.18 -45.71 -5.78
N LEU A 13 16.84 -46.80 -6.18
CA LEU A 13 17.65 -47.67 -5.31
C LEU A 13 19.09 -47.71 -5.82
N SER A 14 19.87 -46.63 -5.61
CA SER A 14 21.31 -46.70 -5.91
C SER A 14 22.00 -47.58 -4.87
N HIS A 15 22.64 -48.66 -5.33
CA HIS A 15 23.59 -49.45 -4.52
C HIS A 15 24.97 -48.77 -4.51
N ILE A 16 25.76 -48.99 -3.45
CA ILE A 16 27.18 -48.63 -3.44
C ILE A 16 27.90 -49.50 -4.48
N HIS A 17 28.48 -48.89 -5.51
CA HIS A 17 29.39 -49.58 -6.43
C HIS A 17 30.83 -49.39 -5.94
N THR A 18 31.39 -50.44 -5.32
CA THR A 18 32.82 -50.55 -5.02
C THR A 18 33.36 -51.80 -5.68
N HIS A 19 33.82 -51.69 -6.93
CA HIS A 19 34.71 -52.68 -7.53
C HIS A 19 35.96 -52.03 -8.12
N THR A 20 37.07 -52.76 -7.95
CA THR A 20 38.44 -52.38 -8.26
C THR A 20 38.77 -52.71 -9.72
N HIS A 21 38.45 -51.82 -10.65
CA HIS A 21 39.16 -51.76 -11.95
C HIS A 21 39.18 -50.32 -12.49
N THR A 22 40.25 -50.01 -13.21
CA THR A 22 40.73 -48.68 -13.65
C THR A 22 39.80 -47.90 -14.59
N HIS A 23 38.62 -48.41 -14.94
CA HIS A 23 37.66 -47.77 -15.84
C HIS A 23 36.28 -47.46 -15.24
N THR A 24 36.06 -47.67 -13.93
CA THR A 24 34.75 -47.38 -13.28
C THR A 24 34.87 -46.33 -12.17
N HIS A 25 34.04 -45.29 -12.23
CA HIS A 25 34.03 -44.21 -11.24
C HIS A 25 33.38 -44.65 -9.92
N LYS A 26 34.06 -44.42 -8.79
CA LYS A 26 33.47 -44.57 -7.45
C LYS A 26 32.36 -43.54 -7.24
N MET A 27 31.10 -43.99 -7.28
CA MET A 27 29.92 -43.17 -7.00
C MET A 27 29.32 -43.52 -5.63
N VAL A 28 28.87 -42.48 -4.92
CA VAL A 28 28.11 -42.61 -3.66
C VAL A 28 26.63 -42.48 -4.00
N ILE A 29 25.79 -43.25 -3.30
CA ILE A 29 24.33 -43.20 -3.41
C ILE A 29 23.85 -41.74 -3.38
N ARG A 30 23.09 -41.32 -4.40
CA ARG A 30 22.51 -39.97 -4.59
C ARG A 30 23.50 -38.82 -4.85
N ALA A 31 24.74 -39.07 -5.27
CA ALA A 31 25.62 -37.99 -5.74
C ALA A 31 25.16 -37.46 -7.12
N PRO A 32 24.97 -36.13 -7.31
CA PRO A 32 24.66 -35.58 -8.62
C PRO A 32 25.89 -35.67 -9.55
N VAL A 33 25.70 -36.17 -10.78
CA VAL A 33 26.75 -36.35 -11.78
C VAL A 33 26.27 -35.79 -13.12
N ILE A 34 27.07 -34.93 -13.75
CA ILE A 34 26.85 -34.48 -15.13
C ILE A 34 27.43 -35.56 -16.07
N LEU A 35 26.59 -36.12 -16.94
CA LEU A 35 26.98 -37.18 -17.87
C LEU A 35 27.47 -36.56 -19.17
N ALA A 36 28.75 -36.77 -19.53
CA ALA A 36 29.36 -36.20 -20.74
C ALA A 36 29.17 -37.08 -21.99
N GLY A 37 28.57 -38.27 -21.87
CA GLY A 37 28.27 -39.18 -22.98
C GLY A 37 27.82 -40.56 -22.50
N LYS A 38 26.98 -41.25 -23.28
CA LYS A 38 26.48 -42.61 -22.99
C LYS A 38 27.05 -43.62 -23.99
N ALA A 39 27.61 -44.73 -23.49
CA ALA A 39 27.89 -45.93 -24.26
C ALA A 39 27.28 -47.14 -23.53
N GLY A 40 26.09 -47.57 -23.97
CA GLY A 40 25.40 -48.74 -23.41
C GLY A 40 25.14 -48.67 -21.89
N HIS A 41 25.24 -49.82 -21.20
CA HIS A 41 25.00 -49.98 -19.76
C HIS A 41 26.05 -49.30 -18.84
N GLY A 42 27.03 -48.57 -19.39
CA GLY A 42 28.04 -47.82 -18.65
C GLY A 42 27.89 -46.31 -18.84
N CYS A 43 27.88 -45.56 -17.73
CA CYS A 43 28.01 -44.10 -17.74
C CYS A 43 29.45 -43.74 -17.38
N GLY A 44 30.21 -43.20 -18.34
CA GLY A 44 31.48 -42.54 -18.08
C GLY A 44 31.24 -41.16 -17.47
N GLY A 45 31.89 -40.82 -16.36
CA GLY A 45 31.68 -39.54 -15.68
C GLY A 45 32.90 -39.12 -14.87
N GLN A 46 33.69 -38.18 -15.39
CA GLN A 46 34.87 -37.66 -14.70
C GLN A 46 34.52 -37.08 -13.31
N LYS A 47 35.14 -37.64 -12.26
CA LYS A 47 35.28 -36.97 -10.97
C LYS A 47 36.19 -35.76 -11.17
N GLN A 48 35.82 -34.60 -10.63
CA GLN A 48 36.65 -33.39 -10.61
C GLN A 48 38.03 -33.68 -10.01
N SER A 49 38.99 -33.98 -10.89
CA SER A 49 40.43 -33.87 -10.70
C SER A 49 40.99 -33.56 -12.09
N LYS A 50 41.63 -32.38 -12.22
CA LYS A 50 42.12 -31.80 -13.48
C LYS A 50 42.94 -32.80 -14.31
N ASN A 51 42.61 -32.97 -15.60
CA ASN A 51 43.53 -32.63 -16.71
C ASN A 51 42.91 -32.82 -18.11
N LYS A 52 43.12 -31.78 -18.93
CA LYS A 52 43.19 -31.66 -20.41
C LYS A 52 42.10 -32.31 -21.30
N GLY A 53 41.45 -31.47 -22.09
CA GLY A 53 40.76 -31.83 -23.34
C GLY A 53 39.46 -31.04 -23.53
N GLY A 54 39.48 -30.06 -24.45
CA GLY A 54 38.32 -29.21 -24.74
C GLY A 54 37.18 -29.99 -25.39
N GLN A 55 36.03 -30.01 -24.72
CA GLN A 55 34.73 -30.25 -25.33
C GLN A 55 33.70 -29.45 -24.54
N LEU A 56 32.98 -28.57 -25.22
CA LEU A 56 31.89 -27.77 -24.66
C LEU A 56 30.81 -28.72 -24.11
N CYS A 57 30.66 -28.78 -22.79
CA CYS A 57 29.50 -29.40 -22.17
C CYS A 57 28.28 -28.48 -22.36
N GLU A 58 27.23 -29.00 -22.98
CA GLU A 58 25.89 -28.40 -22.99
C GLU A 58 25.42 -28.18 -21.55
N THR A 59 25.13 -26.93 -21.19
CA THR A 59 24.60 -26.56 -19.88
C THR A 59 23.13 -26.95 -19.82
N VAL A 60 22.82 -28.10 -19.21
CA VAL A 60 21.44 -28.52 -18.95
C VAL A 60 20.81 -27.55 -17.93
N VAL A 61 19.83 -26.76 -18.35
CA VAL A 61 19.03 -25.91 -17.47
C VAL A 61 18.07 -26.80 -16.67
N PRO A 62 18.06 -26.77 -15.33
CA PRO A 62 17.10 -27.53 -14.54
C PRO A 62 15.66 -27.09 -14.85
N LEU A 63 14.74 -28.04 -15.02
CA LEU A 63 13.30 -27.78 -15.10
C LEU A 63 12.69 -27.33 -13.75
N GLU A 64 13.48 -27.36 -12.67
CA GLU A 64 13.07 -26.96 -11.32
C GLU A 64 13.16 -25.44 -11.13
N ASP A 65 12.31 -24.91 -10.26
CA ASP A 65 12.29 -23.50 -9.87
C ASP A 65 13.70 -23.03 -9.41
N PRO A 66 14.23 -21.90 -9.91
CA PRO A 66 15.57 -21.42 -9.58
C PRO A 66 15.83 -21.35 -8.07
N ILE A 67 14.82 -20.98 -7.27
CA ILE A 67 14.95 -20.86 -5.81
C ILE A 67 15.23 -22.20 -5.12
N ILE A 68 14.76 -23.32 -5.70
CA ILE A 68 14.99 -24.68 -5.20
C ILE A 68 16.47 -25.04 -5.40
N THR A 69 17.00 -24.74 -6.59
CA THR A 69 18.41 -25.00 -6.92
C THR A 69 19.34 -24.14 -6.06
N GLU A 70 18.98 -22.87 -5.84
CA GLU A 70 19.70 -21.96 -4.96
C GLU A 70 19.71 -22.48 -3.52
N THR A 71 18.53 -22.79 -2.96
CA THR A 71 18.41 -23.30 -1.58
C THR A 71 19.28 -24.53 -1.38
N THR A 72 19.32 -25.42 -2.37
CA THR A 72 20.16 -26.62 -2.33
C THR A 72 21.66 -26.28 -2.29
N SER A 73 22.11 -25.37 -3.17
CA SER A 73 23.50 -24.94 -3.22
C SER A 73 23.91 -24.22 -1.93
N THR A 74 23.06 -23.34 -1.41
CA THR A 74 23.33 -22.57 -0.19
C THR A 74 23.41 -23.47 1.03
N LEU A 75 22.51 -24.45 1.17
CA LEU A 75 22.57 -25.43 2.25
C LEU A 75 23.84 -26.30 2.21
N GLN A 76 24.35 -26.62 1.03
CA GLN A 76 25.62 -27.35 0.89
C GLN A 76 26.81 -26.51 1.38
N GLU A 77 26.86 -25.23 1.00
CA GLU A 77 27.90 -24.30 1.45
C GLU A 77 27.81 -24.03 2.96
N TRP A 78 26.61 -23.74 3.46
CA TRP A 78 26.34 -23.56 4.88
C TRP A 78 26.66 -24.81 5.67
N GLY A 79 26.44 -26.02 5.13
CA GLY A 79 26.79 -27.27 5.81
C GLY A 79 28.29 -27.42 6.12
N VAL A 80 29.16 -26.85 5.28
CA VAL A 80 30.60 -26.79 5.54
C VAL A 80 30.91 -25.76 6.63
N LEU A 81 30.33 -24.56 6.51
CA LEU A 81 30.55 -23.46 7.47
C LEU A 81 29.98 -23.76 8.85
N TRP A 82 28.83 -24.41 8.91
CA TRP A 82 28.18 -24.87 10.13
C TRP A 82 29.08 -25.81 10.93
N LYS A 83 29.77 -26.75 10.27
CA LYS A 83 30.78 -27.60 10.91
C LYS A 83 31.95 -26.77 11.45
N GLN A 84 32.37 -25.72 10.73
CA GLN A 84 33.43 -24.82 11.21
C GLN A 84 33.00 -23.97 12.40
N LEU A 85 31.72 -23.57 12.50
CA LEU A 85 31.21 -22.82 13.65
C LEU A 85 31.32 -23.63 14.94
N TYR A 86 31.09 -24.95 14.87
CA TYR A 86 31.30 -25.86 15.99
C TYR A 86 32.77 -25.89 16.41
N VAL A 87 33.69 -26.05 15.46
CA VAL A 87 35.14 -26.05 15.71
C VAL A 87 35.64 -24.71 16.28
N LYS A 88 35.06 -23.60 15.84
CA LYS A 88 35.40 -22.23 16.31
C LYS A 88 34.66 -21.82 17.59
N HIS A 89 33.98 -22.75 18.29
CA HIS A 89 33.22 -22.51 19.52
C HIS A 89 32.16 -21.39 19.44
N LYS A 90 31.57 -21.14 18.25
CA LYS A 90 30.44 -20.21 18.08
C LYS A 90 29.09 -20.90 18.29
N VAL A 91 28.83 -21.32 19.53
CA VAL A 91 27.72 -22.22 19.89
C VAL A 91 26.33 -21.64 19.57
N ASP A 92 26.10 -20.35 19.85
CA ASP A 92 24.80 -19.72 19.62
C ASP A 92 24.42 -19.69 18.13
N LEU A 93 25.36 -19.29 17.27
CA LEU A 93 25.14 -19.24 15.83
C LEU A 93 25.02 -20.65 15.23
N PHE A 94 25.74 -21.63 15.77
CA PHE A 94 25.62 -23.03 15.36
C PHE A 94 24.20 -23.58 15.54
N HIS A 95 23.57 -23.33 16.69
CA HIS A 95 22.19 -23.80 16.95
C HIS A 95 21.16 -23.02 16.14
N LYS A 96 21.28 -21.69 16.05
CA LYS A 96 20.37 -20.85 15.23
C LYS A 96 20.43 -21.24 13.75
N LEU A 97 21.63 -21.39 13.20
CA LEU A 97 21.80 -21.79 11.80
C LEU A 97 21.25 -23.20 11.53
N ARG A 98 21.42 -24.15 12.46
CA ARG A 98 20.83 -25.49 12.33
C ARG A 98 19.30 -25.43 12.22
N HIS A 99 18.65 -24.60 13.03
CA HIS A 99 17.20 -24.42 12.98
C HIS A 99 16.76 -23.85 11.62
N VAL A 100 17.42 -22.78 11.16
CA VAL A 100 17.12 -22.17 9.85
C VAL A 100 17.40 -23.12 8.69
N MET A 101 18.48 -23.92 8.74
CA MET A 101 18.77 -24.94 7.73
C MET A 101 17.67 -26.00 7.64
N ASN A 102 17.13 -26.46 8.77
CA ASN A 102 16.02 -27.42 8.79
C ASN A 102 14.73 -26.80 8.22
N GLU A 103 14.42 -25.57 8.61
CA GLU A 103 13.27 -24.81 8.08
C GLU A 103 13.36 -24.63 6.57
N LEU A 104 14.54 -24.27 6.04
CA LEU A 104 14.78 -24.18 4.59
C LEU A 104 14.61 -25.54 3.88
N ILE A 105 15.02 -26.64 4.49
CA ILE A 105 14.79 -28.00 3.95
C ILE A 105 13.30 -28.30 3.86
N ASP A 106 12.52 -27.93 4.89
CA ASP A 106 11.08 -28.12 4.91
C ASP A 106 10.35 -27.25 3.88
N LEU A 107 10.70 -25.96 3.79
CA LEU A 107 10.14 -25.03 2.79
C LEU A 107 10.48 -25.47 1.35
N ARG A 108 11.73 -25.91 1.11
CA ARG A 108 12.15 -26.50 -0.17
C ARG A 108 11.31 -27.74 -0.50
N ARG A 109 11.04 -28.60 0.47
CA ARG A 109 10.21 -29.79 0.28
C ARG A 109 8.77 -29.41 -0.12
N GLN A 110 8.20 -28.37 0.48
CA GLN A 110 6.86 -27.87 0.13
C GLN A 110 6.80 -27.34 -1.30
N LEU A 111 7.80 -26.58 -1.76
CA LEU A 111 7.86 -26.11 -3.15
C LEU A 111 7.95 -27.26 -4.16
N ILE A 112 8.77 -28.27 -3.89
CA ILE A 112 8.93 -29.44 -4.77
C ILE A 112 7.63 -30.25 -4.89
N GLN A 113 6.81 -30.27 -3.82
CA GLN A 113 5.55 -31.00 -3.83
C GLN A 113 4.52 -30.43 -4.83
N GLY A 114 4.61 -29.15 -5.20
CA GLY A 114 3.85 -28.57 -6.33
C GLY A 114 2.32 -28.43 -6.18
N HIS A 115 1.73 -28.77 -5.03
CA HIS A 115 0.28 -28.70 -4.79
C HIS A 115 -0.19 -27.37 -4.16
N LEU A 116 0.46 -26.26 -4.50
CA LEU A 116 0.25 -24.96 -3.84
C LEU A 116 -0.43 -23.96 -4.79
N ALA A 117 -1.32 -23.12 -4.25
CA ALA A 117 -1.85 -21.98 -4.98
C ALA A 117 -0.73 -20.96 -5.30
N GLN A 118 -0.95 -20.07 -6.28
CA GLN A 118 0.04 -19.07 -6.70
C GLN A 118 0.48 -18.15 -5.54
N ASP A 119 -0.47 -17.71 -4.71
CA ASP A 119 -0.19 -16.87 -3.53
C ASP A 119 0.58 -17.61 -2.43
N GLN A 120 0.26 -18.88 -2.20
CA GLN A 120 0.99 -19.72 -1.24
C GLN A 120 2.43 -19.97 -1.70
N THR A 121 2.61 -20.22 -3.00
CA THR A 121 3.93 -20.35 -3.62
C THR A 121 4.75 -19.07 -3.43
N ARG A 122 4.12 -17.91 -3.65
CA ARG A 122 4.75 -16.60 -3.46
C ARG A 122 5.20 -16.36 -2.02
N GLU A 123 4.36 -16.69 -1.04
CA GLU A 123 4.71 -16.52 0.38
C GLU A 123 5.82 -17.48 0.82
N ILE A 124 5.80 -18.73 0.36
CA ILE A 124 6.88 -19.68 0.63
C ILE A 124 8.20 -19.21 0.01
N LYS A 125 8.17 -18.73 -1.24
CA LYS A 125 9.35 -18.13 -1.90
C LYS A 125 9.91 -16.97 -1.09
N ARG A 126 9.04 -16.06 -0.64
CA ARG A 126 9.42 -14.93 0.22
C ARG A 126 10.08 -15.40 1.52
N HIS A 127 9.50 -16.40 2.17
CA HIS A 127 10.02 -16.96 3.41
C HIS A 127 11.42 -17.55 3.21
N ILE A 128 11.62 -18.32 2.13
CA ILE A 128 12.92 -18.88 1.75
C ILE A 128 13.95 -17.75 1.55
N THR A 129 13.62 -16.72 0.78
CA THR A 129 14.57 -15.62 0.51
C THR A 129 14.99 -14.90 1.79
N VAL A 130 14.05 -14.59 2.69
CA VAL A 130 14.36 -13.92 3.96
C VAL A 130 15.30 -14.77 4.82
N ARG A 131 15.10 -16.10 4.85
CA ARG A 131 15.95 -17.02 5.62
C ARG A 131 17.33 -17.20 5.00
N LEU A 132 17.42 -17.29 3.67
CA LEU A 132 18.69 -17.34 2.94
C LEU A 132 19.52 -16.07 3.19
N ASP A 133 18.91 -14.91 3.06
CA ASP A 133 19.59 -13.63 3.21
C ASP A 133 20.06 -13.42 4.68
N TRP A 134 19.21 -13.78 5.65
CA TRP A 134 19.58 -13.79 7.08
C TRP A 134 20.81 -14.67 7.36
N GLY A 135 20.85 -15.89 6.83
CA GLY A 135 21.97 -16.80 7.10
C GLY A 135 23.25 -16.39 6.39
N ASN A 136 23.16 -15.82 5.18
CA ASN A 136 24.32 -15.26 4.48
C ASN A 136 24.93 -14.09 5.26
N GLU A 137 24.09 -13.19 5.78
CA GLU A 137 24.52 -12.07 6.62
C GLU A 137 25.27 -12.55 7.86
N HIS A 138 24.71 -13.52 8.61
CA HIS A 138 25.31 -14.01 9.85
C HIS A 138 26.56 -14.87 9.64
N LEU A 139 26.72 -15.45 8.45
CA LEU A 139 27.91 -16.21 8.05
C LEU A 139 28.98 -15.32 7.40
N GLY A 140 28.71 -14.03 7.17
CA GLY A 140 29.61 -13.12 6.48
C GLY A 140 29.83 -13.49 5.00
N LEU A 141 28.80 -14.06 4.37
CA LEU A 141 28.78 -14.43 2.96
C LEU A 141 28.31 -13.25 2.09
N ASP A 142 28.37 -13.44 0.77
CA ASP A 142 27.99 -12.40 -0.19
C ASP A 142 26.49 -12.08 -0.12
N LEU A 143 26.16 -10.80 -0.29
CA LEU A 143 24.79 -10.37 -0.49
C LEU A 143 24.32 -10.78 -1.90
N VAL A 144 23.11 -11.34 -1.98
CA VAL A 144 22.53 -11.84 -3.22
C VAL A 144 21.39 -10.92 -3.66
N PRO A 145 21.54 -10.16 -4.76
CA PRO A 145 20.48 -9.28 -5.28
C PRO A 145 19.34 -10.11 -5.90
N ARG A 146 18.09 -9.75 -5.60
CA ARG A 146 16.90 -10.52 -6.01
C ARG A 146 15.83 -9.68 -6.69
N LYS A 147 15.26 -10.18 -7.80
CA LYS A 147 14.04 -9.65 -8.45
C LYS A 147 12.98 -10.75 -8.40
N GLU A 148 11.80 -10.44 -7.85
CA GLU A 148 10.70 -11.42 -7.72
C GLU A 148 11.12 -12.79 -7.13
N PHE A 149 11.95 -12.74 -6.09
CA PHE A 149 12.54 -13.90 -5.36
C PHE A 149 13.70 -14.62 -6.05
N GLU A 150 13.99 -14.32 -7.32
CA GLU A 150 15.08 -14.96 -8.07
C GLU A 150 16.38 -14.16 -7.99
N MET A 151 17.51 -14.86 -7.98
CA MET A 151 18.83 -14.24 -8.06
C MET A 151 18.97 -13.53 -9.40
N VAL A 152 19.34 -12.25 -9.36
CA VAL A 152 19.48 -11.47 -10.58
C VAL A 152 20.80 -11.79 -11.29
N ASP A 153 20.74 -12.04 -12.59
CA ASP A 153 21.94 -12.09 -13.43
C ASP A 153 22.43 -10.66 -13.75
N PRO A 154 23.67 -10.29 -13.36
CA PRO A 154 24.26 -9.01 -13.74
C PRO A 154 24.26 -8.69 -15.23
N ASP A 155 24.14 -9.68 -16.12
CA ASP A 155 24.14 -9.47 -17.58
C ASP A 155 22.79 -9.05 -18.15
N GLN A 156 21.71 -9.30 -17.41
CA GLN A 156 20.34 -8.97 -17.82
C GLN A 156 19.86 -7.62 -17.29
N ILE A 157 20.58 -7.00 -16.35
CA ILE A 157 20.20 -5.71 -15.76
C ILE A 157 21.31 -4.67 -15.86
N SER A 158 20.95 -3.39 -15.70
CA SER A 158 21.93 -2.29 -15.71
C SER A 158 22.77 -2.28 -14.41
N VAL A 159 23.99 -1.73 -14.47
CA VAL A 159 24.87 -1.67 -13.29
C VAL A 159 24.27 -0.77 -12.21
N SER A 160 23.60 0.31 -12.61
CA SER A 160 22.89 1.21 -11.70
C SER A 160 21.68 0.57 -11.02
N GLU A 161 20.90 -0.25 -11.73
CA GLU A 161 19.79 -1.01 -11.13
C GLU A 161 20.32 -2.07 -10.15
N LEU A 162 21.38 -2.79 -10.52
CA LEU A 162 22.05 -3.75 -9.65
C LEU A 162 22.51 -3.08 -8.34
N TYR A 163 23.14 -1.91 -8.44
CA TYR A 163 23.53 -1.11 -7.29
C TYR A 163 22.34 -0.73 -6.39
N LYS A 164 21.24 -0.20 -6.97
CA LYS A 164 20.03 0.16 -6.22
C LYS A 164 19.43 -1.05 -5.49
N MET A 165 19.35 -2.21 -6.14
CA MET A 165 18.81 -3.44 -5.55
C MET A 165 19.65 -3.93 -4.36
N VAL A 166 20.98 -3.90 -4.49
CA VAL A 166 21.93 -4.23 -3.42
C VAL A 166 21.76 -3.29 -2.21
N CYS A 167 21.54 -1.99 -2.46
CA CYS A 167 21.23 -1.02 -1.40
C CYS A 167 19.88 -1.29 -0.72
N TRP A 168 18.83 -1.56 -1.50
CA TRP A 168 17.47 -1.80 -0.98
C TRP A 168 17.36 -3.09 -0.17
N ALA A 169 18.09 -4.14 -0.54
CA ALA A 169 18.16 -5.37 0.23
C ALA A 169 18.64 -5.16 1.68
N ARG A 170 19.33 -4.04 1.96
CA ARG A 170 19.72 -3.64 3.32
C ARG A 170 18.72 -2.72 4.05
N HIS A 171 17.84 -2.02 3.33
CA HIS A 171 17.00 -0.95 3.91
C HIS A 171 15.50 -1.25 4.05
N GLY A 172 15.02 -2.38 3.50
CA GLY A 172 13.86 -3.10 4.05
C GLY A 172 12.56 -2.35 4.35
N ASP A 173 12.17 -1.32 3.57
CA ASP A 173 10.87 -0.67 3.75
C ASP A 173 10.15 -0.46 2.41
N GLY A 174 8.92 -0.97 2.32
CA GLY A 174 8.11 -0.99 1.11
C GLY A 174 6.64 -0.77 1.45
N CYS A 175 6.07 0.26 0.83
CA CYS A 175 4.70 0.76 0.93
C CYS A 175 3.65 -0.38 0.93
N ARG A 176 2.88 -0.51 2.03
CA ARG A 176 1.85 -1.55 2.17
C ARG A 176 0.47 -0.97 1.82
N VAL A 177 -0.17 -1.58 0.82
CA VAL A 177 -1.61 -1.41 0.53
C VAL A 177 -2.43 -1.77 1.78
N PRO A 178 -3.49 -1.03 2.14
CA PRO A 178 -4.35 -1.38 3.25
C PRO A 178 -5.03 -2.74 3.01
N VAL A 179 -4.91 -3.64 3.99
CA VAL A 179 -5.55 -4.96 3.99
C VAL A 179 -6.77 -4.91 4.91
N SER A 180 -7.93 -5.35 4.41
CA SER A 180 -9.15 -5.55 5.19
C SER A 180 -9.02 -6.79 6.08
N HIS A 181 -9.50 -6.67 7.32
CA HIS A 181 -9.51 -7.75 8.30
C HIS A 181 -10.95 -8.09 8.69
N HIS A 182 -11.18 -9.37 9.01
CA HIS A 182 -12.48 -9.87 9.43
C HIS A 182 -12.30 -10.80 10.63
N LEU A 183 -13.19 -10.69 11.62
CA LEU A 183 -13.12 -11.51 12.83
C LEU A 183 -14.32 -12.45 12.88
N PHE A 184 -14.06 -13.74 12.74
CA PHE A 184 -15.07 -14.78 12.90
C PHE A 184 -15.24 -15.10 14.39
N ILE A 185 -16.48 -15.16 14.84
CA ILE A 185 -16.88 -15.56 16.20
C ILE A 185 -17.89 -16.70 16.12
N ASN A 186 -17.78 -17.68 17.01
CA ASN A 186 -18.75 -18.76 17.13
C ASN A 186 -18.97 -19.13 18.60
N LEU A 187 -20.23 -19.07 19.06
CA LEU A 187 -20.59 -19.45 20.42
C LEU A 187 -20.72 -20.97 20.52
N LYS A 188 -19.77 -21.62 21.21
CA LYS A 188 -19.76 -23.08 21.41
C LYS A 188 -20.71 -23.51 22.54
N SER A 189 -20.65 -22.81 23.67
CA SER A 189 -21.53 -23.12 24.81
C SER A 189 -21.65 -21.97 25.79
N PHE A 190 -22.74 -21.98 26.55
CA PHE A 190 -22.95 -21.13 27.71
C PHE A 190 -23.12 -22.02 28.95
N THR A 191 -22.07 -22.12 29.76
CA THR A 191 -21.95 -23.14 30.82
C THR A 191 -22.68 -22.78 32.12
N TYR A 192 -23.69 -21.91 32.07
CA TYR A 192 -24.26 -21.27 33.26
C TYR A 192 -25.71 -21.72 33.55
N ASN A 193 -25.87 -22.68 34.46
CA ASN A 193 -27.12 -23.43 34.69
C ASN A 193 -28.07 -22.81 35.74
N SER A 194 -27.83 -21.59 36.26
CA SER A 194 -28.64 -21.00 37.36
C SER A 194 -29.61 -19.89 36.95
N ILE A 195 -29.62 -19.43 35.68
CA ILE A 195 -30.59 -18.44 35.21
C ILE A 195 -32.00 -19.05 35.14
N SER A 196 -32.13 -20.31 34.74
CA SER A 196 -33.40 -21.06 34.61
C SER A 196 -34.50 -20.39 33.76
N GLU A 197 -34.14 -19.34 33.02
CA GLU A 197 -34.96 -18.50 32.13
C GLU A 197 -34.27 -18.40 30.76
N ASP A 198 -35.01 -18.02 29.72
CA ASP A 198 -34.43 -17.75 28.40
C ASP A 198 -33.50 -16.52 28.46
N ALA A 199 -32.44 -16.50 27.63
CA ALA A 199 -31.45 -15.42 27.63
C ALA A 199 -31.03 -15.02 26.21
N ASP A 200 -30.84 -13.73 26.01
CA ASP A 200 -30.27 -13.13 24.81
C ASP A 200 -28.82 -12.71 25.09
N VAL A 201 -27.88 -13.14 24.25
CA VAL A 201 -26.47 -12.77 24.35
C VAL A 201 -26.10 -11.88 23.16
N PHE A 202 -25.57 -10.69 23.45
CA PHE A 202 -25.17 -9.70 22.44
C PHE A 202 -23.66 -9.54 22.43
N PHE A 203 -23.01 -9.81 21.31
CA PHE A 203 -21.58 -9.59 21.09
C PHE A 203 -21.34 -8.32 20.27
N SER A 204 -20.38 -7.50 20.67
CA SER A 204 -19.97 -6.30 19.93
C SER A 204 -18.49 -5.98 20.16
N LEU A 205 -17.88 -5.26 19.23
CA LEU A 205 -16.54 -4.72 19.34
C LEU A 205 -16.58 -3.31 19.95
N TYR A 206 -15.72 -3.09 20.95
CA TYR A 206 -15.65 -1.86 21.73
C TYR A 206 -14.23 -1.31 21.75
N ASP A 207 -14.09 0.00 21.49
CA ASP A 207 -12.84 0.74 21.55
C ASP A 207 -12.77 1.55 22.85
N THR A 208 -11.81 1.22 23.70
CA THR A 208 -11.63 1.89 25.00
C THR A 208 -11.04 3.29 24.88
N ARG A 209 -10.35 3.61 23.77
CA ARG A 209 -9.74 4.93 23.57
C ARG A 209 -10.78 5.99 23.28
N GLU A 210 -11.76 5.66 22.44
CA GLU A 210 -12.88 6.55 22.09
C GLU A 210 -14.09 6.33 23.00
N ALA A 211 -14.06 5.31 23.87
CA ALA A 211 -15.15 4.88 24.74
C ALA A 211 -16.46 4.61 23.96
N LYS A 212 -16.34 3.94 22.80
CA LYS A 212 -17.44 3.71 21.86
C LYS A 212 -17.46 2.29 21.31
N GLN A 213 -18.67 1.81 21.03
CA GLN A 213 -18.88 0.61 20.24
C GLN A 213 -18.54 0.90 18.77
N ILE A 214 -17.80 0.01 18.10
CA ILE A 214 -17.38 0.20 16.70
C ILE A 214 -18.02 -0.78 15.71
N SER A 215 -18.77 -1.78 16.19
CA SER A 215 -19.48 -2.75 15.35
C SER A 215 -20.97 -2.77 15.64
N GLU A 216 -21.77 -3.31 14.73
CA GLU A 216 -23.11 -3.78 15.05
C GLU A 216 -23.06 -4.88 16.13
N LYS A 217 -24.22 -5.20 16.73
CA LYS A 217 -24.35 -6.30 17.70
C LYS A 217 -24.64 -7.61 16.96
N PHE A 218 -24.01 -8.70 17.37
CA PHE A 218 -24.40 -10.06 17.01
C PHE A 218 -25.23 -10.65 18.15
N MET A 219 -26.46 -11.10 17.86
CA MET A 219 -27.42 -11.59 18.84
C MET A 219 -27.59 -13.10 18.76
N VAL A 220 -27.51 -13.78 19.90
CA VAL A 220 -27.82 -15.20 20.04
C VAL A 220 -28.92 -15.42 21.07
N ARG A 221 -29.98 -16.13 20.70
CA ARG A 221 -31.07 -16.53 21.61
C ARG A 221 -30.84 -17.91 22.22
N LEU A 222 -30.76 -17.95 23.53
CA LEU A 222 -30.56 -19.16 24.33
C LEU A 222 -31.84 -19.53 25.10
N ASN A 223 -32.09 -20.82 25.23
CA ASN A 223 -33.14 -21.36 26.10
C ASN A 223 -32.67 -21.44 27.56
N LYS A 224 -33.60 -21.75 28.47
CA LYS A 224 -33.33 -21.99 29.90
C LYS A 224 -32.20 -22.97 30.26
N ASN A 225 -31.78 -23.84 29.33
CA ASN A 225 -30.69 -24.80 29.52
C ASN A 225 -29.35 -24.31 28.95
N GLY A 226 -29.27 -23.07 28.46
CA GLY A 226 -28.05 -22.49 27.85
C GLY A 226 -27.76 -22.96 26.43
N GLY A 227 -28.64 -23.75 25.81
CA GLY A 227 -28.56 -24.13 24.40
C GLY A 227 -29.33 -23.18 23.48
N PRO A 228 -29.19 -23.29 22.15
CA PRO A 228 -29.93 -22.46 21.20
C PRO A 228 -31.45 -22.63 21.38
N LYS A 229 -32.20 -21.52 21.33
CA LYS A 229 -33.66 -21.53 21.50
C LYS A 229 -34.38 -22.33 20.41
N ASN A 230 -33.85 -22.32 19.19
CA ASN A 230 -34.31 -23.14 18.07
C ASN A 230 -33.26 -24.20 17.72
N PRO A 231 -33.44 -25.47 18.16
CA PRO A 231 -32.45 -26.54 17.96
C PRO A 231 -32.27 -26.94 16.48
N GLU A 232 -33.21 -26.61 15.59
CA GLU A 232 -33.10 -26.82 14.13
C GLU A 232 -32.22 -25.77 13.42
N LYS A 233 -31.76 -24.73 14.13
CA LYS A 233 -31.00 -23.59 13.58
C LYS A 233 -29.68 -23.36 14.32
N VAL A 234 -28.94 -24.44 14.60
CA VAL A 234 -27.61 -24.39 15.26
C VAL A 234 -26.61 -23.52 14.47
N ASP A 235 -26.81 -23.39 13.16
CA ASP A 235 -25.98 -22.56 12.27
C ASP A 235 -26.01 -21.05 12.58
N ARG A 236 -26.89 -20.57 13.47
CA ARG A 236 -27.00 -19.15 13.87
C ARG A 236 -26.13 -18.76 15.08
N LEU A 237 -25.25 -19.64 15.54
CA LEU A 237 -24.37 -19.38 16.68
C LEU A 237 -23.05 -18.68 16.29
N CYS A 238 -22.84 -18.41 14.99
CA CYS A 238 -21.64 -17.74 14.51
C CYS A 238 -21.92 -16.46 13.71
N ALA A 239 -20.95 -15.55 13.74
CA ALA A 239 -20.96 -14.32 12.98
C ALA A 239 -19.57 -13.96 12.47
N LEU A 240 -19.52 -13.15 11.42
CA LEU A 240 -18.31 -12.56 10.89
C LEU A 240 -18.40 -11.04 11.04
N PHE A 241 -17.52 -10.46 11.85
CA PHE A 241 -17.34 -9.02 11.91
C PHE A 241 -16.53 -8.57 10.69
N THR A 242 -17.12 -7.70 9.87
CA THR A 242 -16.54 -7.21 8.61
C THR A 242 -16.10 -5.75 8.70
N ASP A 243 -15.41 -5.28 7.66
CA ASP A 243 -15.04 -3.88 7.44
C ASP A 243 -14.03 -3.30 8.45
N LEU A 244 -13.24 -4.16 9.10
CA LEU A 244 -12.20 -3.76 10.05
C LEU A 244 -10.91 -3.40 9.31
N SER A 245 -10.34 -2.23 9.61
CA SER A 245 -9.09 -1.79 9.03
C SER A 245 -7.88 -2.19 9.89
N SER A 246 -6.69 -2.08 9.30
CA SER A 246 -5.44 -2.26 10.03
C SER A 246 -5.25 -1.21 11.14
N LYS A 247 -5.93 -0.05 11.06
CA LYS A 247 -5.93 0.95 12.12
C LYS A 247 -6.76 0.48 13.30
N ASP A 248 -7.94 -0.10 13.03
CA ASP A 248 -8.87 -0.58 14.05
C ASP A 248 -8.25 -1.71 14.89
N LEU A 249 -7.54 -2.65 14.26
CA LEU A 249 -6.86 -3.75 14.99
C LEU A 249 -5.67 -3.29 15.85
N LYS A 250 -5.10 -2.11 15.58
CA LYS A 250 -4.01 -1.52 16.40
C LYS A 250 -4.55 -0.74 17.60
N ARG A 251 -5.86 -0.54 17.71
CA ARG A 251 -6.50 0.11 18.86
C ARG A 251 -6.60 -0.86 20.03
N ASP A 252 -6.94 -0.33 21.20
CA ASP A 252 -7.18 -1.14 22.40
C ASP A 252 -8.61 -1.71 22.34
N LEU A 253 -8.76 -2.75 21.52
CA LEU A 253 -10.06 -3.30 21.11
C LEU A 253 -10.49 -4.46 22.01
N TYR A 254 -11.78 -4.48 22.38
CA TYR A 254 -12.37 -5.54 23.21
C TYR A 254 -13.62 -6.14 22.56
N ILE A 255 -13.81 -7.44 22.72
CA ILE A 255 -15.10 -8.09 22.51
C ILE A 255 -15.91 -7.94 23.80
N VAL A 256 -17.10 -7.38 23.72
CA VAL A 256 -18.03 -7.22 24.83
C VAL A 256 -19.25 -8.10 24.59
N ALA A 257 -19.61 -8.91 25.59
CA ALA A 257 -20.79 -9.78 25.57
C ALA A 257 -21.78 -9.37 26.67
N HIS A 258 -22.96 -8.86 26.30
CA HIS A 258 -24.03 -8.54 27.24
C HIS A 258 -25.06 -9.68 27.28
N VAL A 259 -25.44 -10.10 28.49
CA VAL A 259 -26.44 -11.15 28.73
C VAL A 259 -27.69 -10.51 29.32
N ILE A 260 -28.81 -10.63 28.59
CA ILE A 260 -30.13 -10.15 29.00
C ILE A 260 -31.05 -11.35 29.16
N ARG A 261 -31.65 -11.52 30.34
CA ARG A 261 -32.61 -12.61 30.59
C ARG A 261 -34.03 -12.17 30.28
N THR A 262 -34.87 -13.12 29.87
CA THR A 262 -36.30 -12.90 29.60
C THR A 262 -37.13 -13.79 30.51
N GLY A 263 -37.79 -13.18 31.49
CA GLY A 263 -38.56 -13.92 32.49
C GLY A 263 -39.21 -13.03 33.53
N ARG A 264 -39.18 -13.42 34.80
CA ARG A 264 -39.82 -12.66 35.89
C ARG A 264 -39.07 -11.38 36.23
N MET A 265 -39.73 -10.46 36.92
CA MET A 265 -39.09 -9.24 37.41
C MET A 265 -37.91 -9.56 38.35
N LEU A 266 -38.08 -10.50 39.29
CA LEU A 266 -37.04 -10.91 40.25
C LEU A 266 -36.79 -12.42 40.18
N LEU A 267 -35.52 -12.84 40.28
CA LEU A 267 -35.10 -14.26 40.23
C LEU A 267 -35.48 -15.05 41.50
N ASN A 268 -35.58 -14.39 42.66
CA ASN A 268 -35.82 -15.05 43.96
C ASN A 268 -37.31 -15.31 44.26
N ASP A 269 -38.21 -15.09 43.30
CA ASP A 269 -39.66 -15.24 43.52
C ASP A 269 -40.02 -16.73 43.51
N SER A 270 -40.27 -17.32 44.69
CA SER A 270 -40.31 -18.79 44.96
C SER A 270 -41.47 -19.56 44.31
N LYS A 271 -42.18 -18.98 43.32
CA LYS A 271 -43.34 -19.61 42.69
C LYS A 271 -42.92 -20.62 41.63
N LYS A 272 -43.38 -21.87 41.73
CA LYS A 272 -43.18 -22.91 40.69
C LYS A 272 -44.18 -22.69 39.54
N GLY A 273 -43.70 -22.46 38.31
CA GLY A 273 -44.52 -22.33 37.09
C GLY A 273 -43.98 -21.28 36.09
N PRO A 274 -44.36 -21.32 34.80
CA PRO A 274 -43.96 -20.30 33.82
C PRO A 274 -44.55 -18.93 34.19
N PRO A 275 -43.83 -17.82 33.99
CA PRO A 275 -44.34 -16.48 34.27
C PRO A 275 -45.50 -16.11 33.36
N HIS A 276 -46.54 -15.46 33.92
CA HIS A 276 -47.68 -14.95 33.14
C HIS A 276 -47.30 -13.73 32.28
N VAL A 277 -46.36 -12.91 32.76
CA VAL A 277 -45.81 -11.75 32.05
C VAL A 277 -44.29 -11.84 32.07
N GLN A 278 -43.66 -11.69 30.91
CA GLN A 278 -42.21 -11.74 30.74
C GLN A 278 -41.61 -10.34 30.56
N TYR A 279 -40.46 -10.11 31.17
CA TYR A 279 -39.68 -8.89 31.10
C TYR A 279 -38.25 -9.20 30.67
N ARG A 280 -37.69 -8.37 29.77
CA ARG A 280 -36.25 -8.36 29.48
C ARG A 280 -35.53 -7.65 30.63
N ARG A 281 -34.54 -8.29 31.22
CA ARG A 281 -33.80 -7.82 32.40
C ARG A 281 -32.30 -7.99 32.19
N PRO A 282 -31.46 -7.01 32.58
CA PRO A 282 -30.02 -7.20 32.55
C PRO A 282 -29.61 -8.33 33.49
N TYR A 283 -28.65 -9.15 33.08
CA TYR A 283 -28.13 -10.25 33.89
C TYR A 283 -26.64 -10.10 34.18
N GLY A 284 -25.81 -10.00 33.13
CA GLY A 284 -24.37 -9.90 33.29
C GLY A 284 -23.64 -9.48 32.02
N CYS A 285 -22.35 -9.20 32.16
CA CYS A 285 -21.48 -8.77 31.06
C CYS A 285 -20.15 -9.54 31.12
N ALA A 286 -19.59 -9.85 29.95
CA ALA A 286 -18.25 -10.39 29.81
C ALA A 286 -17.43 -9.56 28.81
N VAL A 287 -16.12 -9.51 29.00
CA VAL A 287 -15.19 -8.78 28.12
C VAL A 287 -13.96 -9.63 27.81
N LEU A 288 -13.43 -9.51 26.60
CA LEU A 288 -12.19 -10.16 26.16
C LEU A 288 -11.33 -9.16 25.39
N ALA A 289 -10.07 -9.00 25.79
CA ALA A 289 -9.13 -8.11 25.11
C ALA A 289 -8.63 -8.75 23.80
N MET A 290 -8.64 -8.00 22.70
CA MET A 290 -8.16 -8.52 21.41
C MET A 290 -6.65 -8.71 21.37
N SER A 291 -5.89 -8.00 22.21
CA SER A 291 -4.45 -8.25 22.40
C SER A 291 -4.17 -9.70 22.78
N ASP A 292 -4.99 -10.27 23.66
CA ASP A 292 -4.83 -11.63 24.18
C ASP A 292 -5.16 -12.66 23.09
N VAL A 293 -6.15 -12.33 22.25
CA VAL A 293 -6.53 -13.12 21.08
C VAL A 293 -5.39 -13.15 20.06
N PHE A 294 -4.83 -11.99 19.70
CA PHE A 294 -3.75 -11.90 18.71
C PHE A 294 -2.43 -12.54 19.18
N HIS A 295 -2.13 -12.51 20.48
CA HIS A 295 -0.98 -13.25 21.02
C HIS A 295 -1.16 -14.78 20.93
N THR A 296 -2.40 -15.25 20.99
CA THR A 296 -2.71 -16.69 21.03
C THR A 296 -2.88 -17.28 19.63
N ILE A 297 -3.40 -16.52 18.66
CA ILE A 297 -3.56 -16.94 17.26
C ILE A 297 -2.25 -16.69 16.50
N THR A 298 -1.40 -17.72 16.41
CA THR A 298 -0.11 -17.68 15.70
C THR A 298 -0.23 -17.94 14.20
N ASP A 299 -1.25 -18.70 13.78
CA ASP A 299 -1.61 -18.94 12.38
C ASP A 299 -2.98 -18.32 12.09
N LEU A 300 -3.07 -17.49 11.05
CA LEU A 300 -4.29 -16.75 10.66
C LEU A 300 -5.42 -17.70 10.24
N LYS A 301 -5.14 -18.96 9.92
CA LYS A 301 -6.16 -19.95 9.55
C LYS A 301 -6.68 -20.78 10.73
N GLU A 302 -6.12 -20.64 11.92
CA GLU A 302 -6.49 -21.46 13.08
C GLU A 302 -7.67 -20.85 13.87
N GLU A 303 -8.73 -21.63 14.09
CA GLU A 303 -9.84 -21.30 15.01
C GLU A 303 -9.43 -21.71 16.43
N LYS A 304 -9.48 -20.79 17.41
CA LYS A 304 -9.13 -21.06 18.81
C LYS A 304 -10.26 -20.74 19.78
N ASP A 305 -10.38 -21.56 20.82
CA ASP A 305 -11.40 -21.41 21.87
C ASP A 305 -10.94 -20.48 23.00
N PHE A 306 -11.85 -19.63 23.46
CA PHE A 306 -11.66 -18.67 24.54
C PHE A 306 -12.83 -18.75 25.54
N VAL A 307 -12.51 -18.64 26.83
CA VAL A 307 -13.50 -18.66 27.92
C VAL A 307 -13.69 -17.27 28.50
N LEU A 308 -14.89 -16.70 28.33
CA LEU A 308 -15.25 -15.39 28.83
C LEU A 308 -16.01 -15.52 30.15
N LYS A 309 -15.45 -14.90 31.20
CA LYS A 309 -16.08 -14.85 32.53
C LYS A 309 -17.23 -13.84 32.52
N VAL A 310 -18.43 -14.29 32.89
CA VAL A 310 -19.62 -13.44 32.98
C VAL A 310 -19.71 -12.85 34.39
N TYR A 311 -19.64 -11.52 34.48
CA TYR A 311 -19.82 -10.76 35.70
C TYR A 311 -21.29 -10.39 35.86
N THR A 312 -21.91 -10.79 36.97
CA THR A 312 -23.33 -10.51 37.23
C THR A 312 -23.56 -9.08 37.69
N CYS A 313 -24.66 -8.48 37.26
CA CYS A 313 -25.01 -7.12 37.63
C CYS A 313 -25.70 -7.08 39.00
N ASN A 314 -24.99 -6.59 40.03
CA ASN A 314 -25.57 -6.40 41.38
C ASN A 314 -26.26 -5.03 41.55
N ASN A 315 -25.89 -4.05 40.73
CA ASN A 315 -26.45 -2.70 40.72
C ASN A 315 -26.84 -2.30 39.29
N GLU A 316 -28.14 -2.46 38.96
CA GLU A 316 -28.65 -2.20 37.61
C GLU A 316 -28.54 -0.72 37.19
N ASN A 317 -28.36 0.23 38.12
CA ASN A 317 -28.22 1.65 37.81
C ASN A 317 -26.93 1.99 37.04
N GLU A 318 -25.89 1.17 37.19
CA GLU A 318 -24.60 1.33 36.50
C GLU A 318 -24.49 0.41 35.26
N TRP A 319 -25.58 -0.24 34.84
CA TRP A 319 -25.57 -1.19 33.73
C TRP A 319 -24.97 -0.62 32.44
N TYR A 320 -25.28 0.64 32.12
CA TYR A 320 -24.78 1.32 30.92
C TYR A 320 -23.24 1.40 30.83
N GLN A 321 -22.53 1.28 31.96
CA GLN A 321 -21.06 1.35 32.08
C GLN A 321 -20.42 0.04 32.55
N ILE A 322 -21.18 -1.06 32.63
CA ILE A 322 -20.68 -2.33 33.20
C ILE A 322 -19.43 -2.85 32.49
N HIS A 323 -19.38 -2.79 31.16
CA HIS A 323 -18.25 -3.27 30.37
C HIS A 323 -16.98 -2.43 30.62
N GLU A 324 -17.10 -1.10 30.67
CA GLU A 324 -15.98 -0.20 31.02
C GLU A 324 -15.44 -0.49 32.42
N ASN A 325 -16.33 -0.69 33.40
CA ASN A 325 -15.96 -0.98 34.77
C ASN A 325 -15.20 -2.32 34.88
N ILE A 326 -15.62 -3.35 34.14
CA ILE A 326 -14.91 -4.63 34.07
C ILE A 326 -13.54 -4.47 33.40
N ILE A 327 -13.46 -3.75 32.27
CA ILE A 327 -12.19 -3.49 31.56
C ILE A 327 -11.20 -2.76 32.47
N ARG A 328 -11.65 -1.75 33.22
CA ARG A 328 -10.83 -0.99 34.18
C ARG A 328 -10.54 -1.72 35.49
N LYS A 329 -11.03 -2.96 35.65
CA LYS A 329 -10.85 -3.80 36.85
C LYS A 329 -11.26 -3.11 38.16
N SER A 330 -12.40 -2.41 38.16
CA SER A 330 -12.96 -1.78 39.37
C SER A 330 -13.56 -2.84 40.33
N ASN A 331 -12.67 -3.57 41.01
CA ASN A 331 -12.92 -4.83 41.74
C ASN A 331 -13.82 -4.74 42.99
N THR A 332 -14.42 -3.60 43.33
CA THR A 332 -15.17 -3.43 44.59
C THR A 332 -16.69 -3.58 44.47
N LYS A 333 -17.27 -3.66 43.26
CA LYS A 333 -18.75 -3.64 43.06
C LYS A 333 -19.35 -4.85 42.31
N TYR A 334 -18.54 -5.70 41.68
CA TYR A 334 -19.01 -6.79 40.82
C TYR A 334 -18.41 -8.12 41.25
N SER A 335 -19.26 -9.11 41.54
CA SER A 335 -18.83 -10.44 41.96
C SER A 335 -18.66 -11.34 40.75
N ALA A 336 -17.44 -11.85 40.52
CA ALA A 336 -17.23 -12.99 39.64
C ALA A 336 -17.46 -14.29 40.46
N PRO A 337 -18.24 -15.26 39.96
CA PRO A 337 -18.37 -16.57 40.62
C PRO A 337 -16.99 -17.23 40.80
N SER A 338 -16.79 -17.97 41.90
CA SER A 338 -15.51 -18.61 42.29
C SER A 338 -15.08 -19.81 41.43
N THR A 339 -15.81 -20.13 40.37
CA THR A 339 -15.69 -21.35 39.55
C THR A 339 -15.67 -20.97 38.07
N ASN A 340 -14.99 -21.76 37.23
CA ASN A 340 -14.78 -21.56 35.78
C ASN A 340 -16.08 -21.67 34.95
N TYR A 341 -17.10 -20.85 35.25
CA TYR A 341 -18.34 -20.75 34.49
C TYR A 341 -18.29 -19.52 33.59
N GLY A 342 -18.66 -19.68 32.31
CA GLY A 342 -18.52 -18.62 31.33
C GLY A 342 -19.09 -18.95 29.95
N LEU A 343 -19.01 -17.96 29.06
CA LEU A 343 -19.28 -18.11 27.62
C LEU A 343 -18.03 -18.71 26.97
N ILE A 344 -18.18 -19.85 26.30
CA ILE A 344 -17.10 -20.45 25.49
C ILE A 344 -17.34 -20.04 24.04
N ILE A 345 -16.46 -19.21 23.51
CA ILE A 345 -16.48 -18.77 22.11
C ILE A 345 -15.25 -19.28 21.40
N SER A 346 -15.35 -19.48 20.09
CA SER A 346 -14.19 -19.65 19.23
C SER A 346 -14.00 -18.44 18.33
N LEU A 347 -12.75 -18.08 18.08
CA LEU A 347 -12.35 -16.92 17.29
C LEU A 347 -11.36 -17.32 16.20
N GLN A 348 -11.48 -16.68 15.04
CA GLN A 348 -10.56 -16.82 13.90
C GLN A 348 -10.40 -15.47 13.19
N LEU A 349 -9.17 -15.06 12.87
CA LEU A 349 -8.87 -13.79 12.20
C LEU A 349 -8.58 -14.01 10.72
N LEU A 350 -9.45 -13.50 9.84
CA LEU A 350 -9.33 -13.64 8.39
C LEU A 350 -8.85 -12.32 7.77
N ARG A 351 -8.02 -12.40 6.73
CA ARG A 351 -7.47 -11.23 6.02
C ARG A 351 -7.74 -11.33 4.53
N GLY A 352 -8.11 -10.20 3.91
CA GLY A 352 -8.38 -10.12 2.48
C GLY A 352 -9.79 -9.64 2.14
N GLU A 353 -10.12 -9.67 0.86
CA GLU A 353 -11.44 -9.29 0.35
C GLU A 353 -12.51 -10.32 0.73
N LEU A 354 -13.72 -9.86 1.08
CA LEU A 354 -14.79 -10.73 1.58
C LEU A 354 -15.18 -11.82 0.56
N GLU A 355 -15.25 -11.49 -0.72
CA GLU A 355 -15.58 -12.45 -1.79
C GLU A 355 -14.50 -13.53 -1.99
N GLN A 356 -13.23 -13.17 -1.80
CA GLN A 356 -12.14 -14.15 -1.79
C GLN A 356 -12.22 -15.06 -0.57
N ILE A 357 -12.40 -14.49 0.62
CA ILE A 357 -12.53 -15.24 1.87
C ILE A 357 -13.73 -16.20 1.81
N ARG A 358 -14.84 -15.78 1.21
CA ARG A 358 -16.03 -16.60 0.97
C ARG A 358 -15.73 -17.79 0.07
N ARG A 359 -14.93 -17.60 -0.99
CA ARG A 359 -14.50 -18.68 -1.89
C ARG A 359 -13.52 -19.65 -1.22
N GLU A 360 -12.63 -19.17 -0.37
CA GLU A 360 -11.63 -20.00 0.32
C GLU A 360 -12.21 -20.77 1.52
N ASN A 361 -13.28 -20.25 2.15
CA ASN A 361 -13.87 -20.82 3.37
C ASN A 361 -15.33 -21.26 3.15
N GLN A 362 -15.63 -21.90 2.02
CA GLN A 362 -17.01 -22.28 1.64
C GLN A 362 -17.76 -23.04 2.75
N ALA A 363 -17.09 -23.90 3.52
CA ALA A 363 -17.71 -24.64 4.62
C ALA A 363 -18.24 -23.72 5.74
N VAL A 364 -17.56 -22.61 6.05
CA VAL A 364 -17.98 -21.63 7.07
C VAL A 364 -19.13 -20.77 6.56
N PHE A 365 -19.07 -20.34 5.30
CA PHE A 365 -20.09 -19.50 4.65
C PHE A 365 -21.33 -20.28 4.16
N SER A 366 -21.26 -21.61 4.11
CA SER A 366 -22.42 -22.49 3.82
C SER A 366 -23.38 -22.62 5.01
N ARG A 367 -22.91 -22.32 6.23
CA ARG A 367 -23.73 -22.16 7.42
C ARG A 367 -24.45 -20.80 7.35
N ALA A 368 -25.58 -20.64 8.02
CA ALA A 368 -26.33 -19.38 8.12
C ALA A 368 -25.57 -18.29 8.90
N LEU A 369 -24.38 -17.93 8.43
CA LEU A 369 -23.42 -17.00 9.01
C LEU A 369 -24.01 -15.58 9.03
N ALA A 370 -24.06 -14.99 10.22
CA ALA A 370 -24.45 -13.60 10.37
C ALA A 370 -23.29 -12.66 10.00
N LEU A 371 -23.53 -11.72 9.08
CA LEU A 371 -22.57 -10.64 8.81
C LEU A 371 -22.84 -9.48 9.76
N THR A 372 -21.83 -9.08 10.52
CA THR A 372 -21.92 -7.99 11.50
C THR A 372 -20.99 -6.86 11.06
N ARG A 373 -21.56 -5.76 10.57
CA ARG A 373 -20.75 -4.69 9.96
C ARG A 373 -20.13 -3.76 11.01
N LYS A 374 -19.08 -3.05 10.62
CA LYS A 374 -18.57 -1.89 11.35
C LYS A 374 -19.63 -0.77 11.39
N LEU A 375 -19.72 -0.05 12.51
CA LEU A 375 -20.50 1.19 12.60
C LEU A 375 -19.73 2.30 11.87
N GLY A 376 -20.42 3.02 11.00
CA GLY A 376 -19.76 3.90 10.02
C GLY A 376 -19.25 3.12 8.81
N PHE A 377 -18.49 3.79 7.96
CA PHE A 377 -18.01 3.24 6.71
C PHE A 377 -16.62 2.57 6.86
N PRO A 378 -16.30 1.57 6.01
CA PRO A 378 -14.91 1.14 5.82
C PRO A 378 -14.04 2.30 5.33
N ASP A 379 -12.71 2.13 5.41
CA ASP A 379 -11.74 3.13 4.94
C ASP A 379 -11.90 3.46 3.43
N VAL A 380 -12.56 2.58 2.66
CA VAL A 380 -12.86 2.77 1.23
C VAL A 380 -14.30 2.35 0.95
N ILE A 381 -15.09 3.25 0.35
CA ILE A 381 -16.43 2.93 -0.15
C ILE A 381 -16.32 2.73 -1.66
N LEU A 382 -16.62 1.53 -2.15
CA LEU A 382 -16.54 1.22 -3.57
C LEU A 382 -17.72 1.84 -4.34
N PRO A 383 -17.54 2.24 -5.61
CA PRO A 383 -18.65 2.70 -6.44
C PRO A 383 -19.74 1.62 -6.53
N GLY A 384 -20.98 2.00 -6.23
CA GLY A 384 -22.13 1.09 -6.25
C GLY A 384 -22.47 0.42 -4.92
N ASP A 385 -21.66 0.59 -3.87
CA ASP A 385 -22.04 0.15 -2.52
C ASP A 385 -23.20 1.00 -2.00
N THR A 386 -24.32 0.34 -1.71
CA THR A 386 -25.54 0.98 -1.22
C THR A 386 -25.76 0.60 0.24
N ARG A 387 -25.63 1.59 1.12
CA ARG A 387 -25.87 1.43 2.55
C ARG A 387 -26.83 2.52 3.00
N ASN A 388 -27.82 2.14 3.78
CA ASN A 388 -28.78 3.06 4.40
C ASN A 388 -29.21 2.52 5.77
N ASP A 389 -28.26 2.47 6.69
CA ASP A 389 -28.48 1.96 8.03
C ASP A 389 -28.64 3.14 9.00
N LEU A 390 -29.80 3.25 9.66
CA LEU A 390 -30.02 4.18 10.76
C LEU A 390 -29.92 3.41 12.07
N TYR A 391 -29.02 3.82 12.97
CA TYR A 391 -28.93 3.25 14.30
C TYR A 391 -29.61 4.19 15.30
N LEU A 392 -30.42 3.62 16.19
CA LEU A 392 -31.12 4.31 17.25
C LEU A 392 -30.65 3.75 18.60
N THR A 393 -30.16 4.62 19.48
CA THR A 393 -29.80 4.26 20.84
C THR A 393 -30.78 4.86 21.83
N LEU A 394 -31.43 4.01 22.62
CA LEU A 394 -32.21 4.45 23.77
C LEU A 394 -31.23 4.80 24.89
N GLU A 395 -30.99 6.09 25.13
CA GLU A 395 -29.97 6.52 26.09
C GLU A 395 -30.48 6.46 27.52
N ARG A 396 -31.41 7.36 27.85
CA ARG A 396 -31.93 7.54 29.20
C ARG A 396 -33.29 8.21 29.20
N GLY A 397 -34.00 8.16 30.31
CA GLY A 397 -35.20 8.96 30.54
C GLY A 397 -35.31 9.38 31.99
N GLU A 398 -36.09 10.43 32.24
CA GLU A 398 -36.41 10.93 33.58
C GLU A 398 -37.93 10.97 33.73
N PHE A 399 -38.45 10.24 34.72
CA PHE A 399 -39.89 10.06 34.90
C PHE A 399 -40.33 10.32 36.33
N GLU A 400 -41.53 10.88 36.49
CA GLU A 400 -42.07 11.10 37.82
C GLU A 400 -42.58 9.80 38.44
N ARG A 401 -42.44 9.72 39.77
CA ARG A 401 -42.97 8.61 40.55
C ARG A 401 -44.50 8.54 40.55
N GLY A 402 -45.18 9.66 40.27
CA GLY A 402 -46.63 9.72 40.05
C GLY A 402 -47.45 9.14 41.22
N GLY A 403 -47.20 9.62 42.44
CA GLY A 403 -47.95 9.25 43.65
C GLY A 403 -47.67 7.85 44.23
N LYS A 404 -46.79 7.04 43.64
CA LYS A 404 -46.46 5.68 44.14
C LYS A 404 -45.53 5.70 45.37
N SER A 405 -45.51 4.63 46.15
CA SER A 405 -44.58 4.41 47.29
C SER A 405 -43.16 3.95 46.88
N VAL A 406 -42.98 3.52 45.64
CA VAL A 406 -41.70 3.10 45.05
C VAL A 406 -41.57 3.66 43.63
N GLN A 407 -40.34 3.70 43.10
CA GLN A 407 -40.08 4.13 41.71
C GLN A 407 -40.73 3.16 40.70
N LYS A 408 -41.06 3.65 39.51
CA LYS A 408 -41.65 2.88 38.42
C LYS A 408 -40.60 1.93 37.82
N ASN A 409 -41.05 0.77 37.35
CA ASN A 409 -40.30 -0.06 36.41
C ASN A 409 -40.76 0.34 35.01
N ILE A 410 -39.85 0.80 34.16
CA ILE A 410 -40.19 1.47 32.89
C ILE A 410 -39.73 0.60 31.73
N GLU A 411 -40.67 0.30 30.83
CA GLU A 411 -40.43 -0.34 29.53
C GLU A 411 -40.73 0.67 28.42
N VAL A 412 -39.82 0.82 27.48
CA VAL A 412 -40.02 1.63 26.27
C VAL A 412 -40.37 0.69 25.13
N THR A 413 -41.49 0.97 24.46
CA THR A 413 -41.86 0.33 23.21
C THR A 413 -41.57 1.27 22.04
N VAL A 414 -40.81 0.81 21.05
CA VAL A 414 -40.42 1.59 19.87
C VAL A 414 -41.18 1.07 18.65
N TYR A 415 -41.80 1.99 17.93
CA TYR A 415 -42.46 1.74 16.65
C TYR A 415 -41.83 2.62 15.56
N VAL A 416 -41.65 2.04 14.38
CA VAL A 416 -41.36 2.77 13.15
C VAL A 416 -42.67 2.86 12.37
N LEU A 417 -43.17 4.08 12.18
CA LEU A 417 -44.47 4.34 11.58
C LEU A 417 -44.31 5.15 10.30
N TYR A 418 -45.17 4.90 9.32
CA TYR A 418 -45.26 5.70 8.10
C TYR A 418 -46.38 6.74 8.21
N ALA A 419 -46.41 7.69 7.26
CA ALA A 419 -47.30 8.85 7.23
C ALA A 419 -48.80 8.50 7.26
N ASP A 420 -49.17 7.27 6.91
CA ASP A 420 -50.54 6.77 6.83
C ASP A 420 -51.10 6.22 8.15
N GLY A 421 -50.27 5.97 9.16
CA GLY A 421 -50.74 5.20 10.32
C GLY A 421 -49.92 3.96 10.62
N ASP A 422 -49.36 3.35 9.58
CA ASP A 422 -49.01 1.95 9.60
C ASP A 422 -47.63 1.70 10.18
N THR A 423 -47.52 0.62 10.97
CA THR A 423 -46.23 0.15 11.48
C THR A 423 -45.46 -0.52 10.35
N LEU A 424 -44.30 0.01 10.02
CA LEU A 424 -43.41 -0.60 9.04
C LEU A 424 -42.93 -1.96 9.57
N LYS A 425 -43.26 -3.00 8.82
CA LYS A 425 -42.94 -4.38 9.21
C LYS A 425 -41.46 -4.65 9.03
N ASP A 426 -40.87 -5.39 9.98
CA ASP A 426 -39.49 -5.88 9.91
C ASP A 426 -38.43 -4.76 9.76
N CYS A 427 -38.73 -3.56 10.28
CA CYS A 427 -37.86 -2.38 10.24
C CYS A 427 -37.08 -2.12 11.54
N ILE A 428 -37.00 -3.09 12.45
CA ILE A 428 -36.16 -3.00 13.66
C ILE A 428 -35.31 -4.26 13.79
N SER A 429 -34.00 -4.10 13.92
CA SER A 429 -33.03 -5.17 14.10
C SER A 429 -32.29 -5.00 15.43
N LEU A 430 -32.33 -6.04 16.26
CA LEU A 430 -31.67 -6.08 17.57
C LEU A 430 -30.19 -6.47 17.51
N GLY A 431 -29.79 -7.04 16.37
CA GLY A 431 -28.46 -7.55 16.10
C GLY A 431 -28.51 -8.53 14.94
N SER A 432 -27.36 -8.75 14.32
CA SER A 432 -27.18 -9.78 13.31
C SER A 432 -27.43 -11.17 13.94
N GLY A 433 -27.87 -12.14 13.13
CA GLY A 433 -28.15 -13.52 13.57
C GLY A 433 -29.63 -13.83 13.83
N GLU A 434 -30.44 -12.82 14.15
CA GLU A 434 -31.90 -12.93 14.30
C GLU A 434 -32.64 -12.07 13.25
N PRO A 435 -33.85 -12.47 12.83
CA PRO A 435 -34.65 -11.69 11.88
C PRO A 435 -35.12 -10.37 12.50
N ASN A 436 -35.39 -9.38 11.65
CA ASN A 436 -35.95 -8.10 12.07
C ASN A 436 -37.37 -8.26 12.63
N THR A 437 -37.81 -7.26 13.40
CA THR A 437 -39.14 -7.18 14.01
C THR A 437 -39.79 -5.83 13.72
N SER A 438 -41.12 -5.75 13.85
CA SER A 438 -41.89 -4.52 13.64
C SER A 438 -42.05 -3.66 14.90
N GLU A 439 -41.84 -4.27 16.07
CA GLU A 439 -41.91 -3.62 17.39
C GLU A 439 -40.65 -4.00 18.17
N TYR A 440 -40.17 -3.05 18.96
CA TYR A 440 -39.07 -3.28 19.88
C TYR A 440 -39.43 -2.89 21.31
N ARG A 441 -39.03 -3.70 22.30
CA ARG A 441 -39.25 -3.47 23.73
C ARG A 441 -37.94 -3.45 24.49
N SER A 442 -37.64 -2.36 25.19
CA SER A 442 -36.44 -2.23 26.01
C SER A 442 -36.40 -3.25 27.15
N PHE A 443 -35.22 -3.51 27.70
CA PHE A 443 -35.16 -4.11 29.03
C PHE A 443 -35.66 -3.14 30.11
N VAL A 444 -36.00 -3.69 31.27
CA VAL A 444 -36.60 -2.96 32.39
C VAL A 444 -35.61 -2.91 33.55
N LEU A 445 -35.33 -1.72 34.08
CA LEU A 445 -34.53 -1.55 35.30
C LEU A 445 -35.45 -1.56 36.52
N TYR A 446 -35.06 -2.31 37.56
CA TYR A 446 -35.88 -2.46 38.76
C TYR A 446 -35.96 -1.17 39.58
N HIS A 447 -37.17 -0.68 39.83
CA HIS A 447 -37.46 0.52 40.60
C HIS A 447 -36.52 1.68 40.25
N ASN A 448 -36.46 2.04 38.97
CA ASN A 448 -35.64 3.13 38.48
C ASN A 448 -36.49 4.11 37.65
N ASN A 449 -36.69 5.31 38.20
CA ASN A 449 -37.38 6.43 37.54
C ASN A 449 -36.49 7.22 36.56
N SER A 450 -35.18 7.02 36.63
CA SER A 450 -34.19 7.64 35.75
C SER A 450 -33.37 6.57 34.99
N PRO A 451 -34.04 5.66 34.25
CA PRO A 451 -33.38 4.53 33.61
C PRO A 451 -32.35 5.01 32.58
N ARG A 452 -31.18 4.37 32.55
CA ARG A 452 -30.17 4.51 31.50
C ARG A 452 -30.05 3.16 30.79
N TRP A 453 -30.63 3.05 29.59
CA TRP A 453 -30.63 1.81 28.83
C TRP A 453 -29.33 1.63 28.05
N SER A 454 -28.87 2.69 27.38
CA SER A 454 -27.77 2.65 26.41
C SER A 454 -27.90 1.47 25.43
N GLU A 455 -29.13 1.22 24.97
CA GLU A 455 -29.46 0.09 24.12
C GLU A 455 -29.64 0.53 22.67
N MET A 456 -28.68 0.17 21.83
CA MET A 456 -28.71 0.42 20.38
C MET A 456 -29.49 -0.67 19.64
N VAL A 457 -30.35 -0.23 18.70
CA VAL A 457 -31.04 -1.03 17.69
C VAL A 457 -30.79 -0.43 16.30
N LYS A 458 -30.83 -1.27 15.26
CA LYS A 458 -30.71 -0.85 13.86
C LYS A 458 -32.10 -0.74 13.23
N LEU A 459 -32.32 0.29 12.42
CA LEU A 459 -33.57 0.57 11.73
C LEU A 459 -33.36 0.47 10.21
N PRO A 460 -33.50 -0.73 9.61
CA PRO A 460 -33.38 -0.92 8.17
C PRO A 460 -34.63 -0.43 7.43
N ILE A 461 -34.78 0.90 7.35
CA ILE A 461 -35.93 1.54 6.70
C ILE A 461 -35.67 1.69 5.20
N PRO A 462 -36.58 1.23 4.32
CA PRO A 462 -36.47 1.45 2.88
C PRO A 462 -36.36 2.94 2.54
N ILE A 463 -35.44 3.30 1.63
CA ILE A 463 -35.13 4.70 1.29
C ILE A 463 -36.38 5.44 0.78
N ASP A 464 -37.22 4.78 -0.01
CA ASP A 464 -38.47 5.33 -0.57
C ASP A 464 -39.52 5.64 0.51
N ARG A 465 -39.48 4.92 1.64
CA ARG A 465 -40.37 5.10 2.79
C ARG A 465 -39.75 5.97 3.88
N PHE A 466 -38.46 6.32 3.79
CA PHE A 466 -37.77 7.11 4.81
C PHE A 466 -38.41 8.49 4.96
N ARG A 467 -38.72 9.15 3.83
CA ARG A 467 -39.49 10.40 3.81
C ARG A 467 -40.92 10.14 4.23
N GLY A 468 -41.34 10.77 5.34
CA GLY A 468 -42.66 10.58 5.94
C GLY A 468 -42.72 9.52 7.04
N SER A 469 -41.60 8.85 7.35
CA SER A 469 -41.51 7.97 8.51
C SER A 469 -41.14 8.75 9.78
N HIS A 470 -41.63 8.28 10.93
CA HIS A 470 -41.28 8.78 12.25
C HIS A 470 -41.19 7.64 13.28
N LEU A 471 -40.52 7.94 14.39
CA LEU A 471 -40.42 7.04 15.53
C LEU A 471 -41.44 7.43 16.58
N ARG A 472 -42.13 6.43 17.16
CA ARG A 472 -42.97 6.62 18.35
C ARG A 472 -42.47 5.73 19.48
N PHE A 473 -42.32 6.34 20.64
CA PHE A 473 -41.85 5.72 21.88
C PHE A 473 -43.00 5.71 22.89
N GLU A 474 -43.43 4.54 23.32
CA GLU A 474 -44.49 4.39 24.32
C GLU A 474 -43.91 3.91 25.65
N PHE A 475 -44.25 4.61 26.73
CA PHE A 475 -43.73 4.33 28.07
C PHE A 475 -44.76 3.56 28.89
N ARG A 476 -44.41 2.32 29.24
CA ARG A 476 -45.26 1.43 30.05
C ARG A 476 -44.65 1.18 31.42
N HIS A 477 -45.50 1.16 32.44
CA HIS A 477 -45.12 0.72 33.77
C HIS A 477 -45.31 -0.78 33.92
N CYS A 478 -44.23 -1.49 34.24
CA CYS A 478 -44.23 -2.92 34.48
C CYS A 478 -44.48 -3.24 35.97
N SER A 479 -45.57 -3.94 36.27
CA SER A 479 -45.86 -4.38 37.63
C SER A 479 -44.84 -5.41 38.14
N THR A 480 -44.60 -5.43 39.44
CA THR A 480 -43.83 -6.51 40.11
C THR A 480 -44.70 -7.72 40.44
N LYS A 481 -46.04 -7.60 40.32
CA LYS A 481 -46.98 -8.69 40.55
C LYS A 481 -47.04 -9.61 39.32
N ASP A 482 -47.00 -10.91 39.55
CA ASP A 482 -47.03 -11.97 38.53
C ASP A 482 -48.27 -11.94 37.61
N LYS A 483 -49.42 -11.46 38.12
CA LYS A 483 -50.66 -11.20 37.35
C LYS A 483 -50.88 -9.70 37.02
N GLY A 484 -49.84 -8.89 37.11
CA GLY A 484 -49.95 -7.45 36.88
C GLY A 484 -49.84 -7.07 35.41
N GLU A 485 -50.64 -6.11 34.97
CA GLU A 485 -50.63 -5.58 33.60
C GLU A 485 -49.49 -4.57 33.37
N LYS A 486 -49.15 -4.36 32.10
CA LYS A 486 -48.22 -3.31 31.65
C LYS A 486 -49.03 -2.06 31.32
N LYS A 487 -48.98 -1.05 32.20
CA LYS A 487 -49.84 0.13 32.06
C LYS A 487 -49.18 1.26 31.28
N LEU A 488 -49.77 1.69 30.16
CA LEU A 488 -49.33 2.87 29.40
C LEU A 488 -49.57 4.16 30.22
N PHE A 489 -48.59 5.07 30.22
CA PHE A 489 -48.72 6.36 30.93
C PHE A 489 -48.20 7.58 30.17
N GLY A 490 -47.52 7.37 29.05
CA GLY A 490 -47.05 8.46 28.20
C GLY A 490 -46.36 7.97 26.94
N PHE A 491 -46.04 8.89 26.05
CA PHE A 491 -45.32 8.63 24.82
C PHE A 491 -44.43 9.82 24.42
N ALA A 492 -43.48 9.57 23.52
CA ALA A 492 -42.68 10.57 22.82
C ALA A 492 -42.61 10.18 21.33
N PHE A 493 -42.21 11.08 20.46
CA PHE A 493 -42.03 10.78 19.04
C PHE A 493 -40.95 11.68 18.43
N THR A 494 -40.46 11.34 17.23
CA THR A 494 -39.60 12.23 16.44
C THR A 494 -39.67 11.85 14.95
N PRO A 495 -39.86 12.81 14.02
CA PRO A 495 -39.75 12.57 12.58
C PRO A 495 -38.32 12.18 12.18
N LEU A 496 -38.17 11.30 11.18
CA LEU A 496 -36.83 10.90 10.70
C LEU A 496 -36.21 11.89 9.71
N MET A 497 -37.02 12.79 9.15
CA MET A 497 -36.59 13.80 8.18
C MET A 497 -37.15 15.16 8.59
N ARG A 498 -36.30 16.18 8.53
CA ARG A 498 -36.64 17.57 8.83
C ARG A 498 -37.40 18.22 7.68
N GLU A 499 -37.96 19.41 7.94
CA GLU A 499 -38.68 20.20 6.94
C GLU A 499 -37.79 20.62 5.75
N ASP A 500 -36.49 20.84 5.99
CA ASP A 500 -35.50 21.18 4.96
C ASP A 500 -35.09 20.00 4.06
N GLY A 501 -35.62 18.80 4.32
CA GLY A 501 -35.34 17.59 3.57
C GLY A 501 -34.13 16.79 4.06
N THR A 502 -33.35 17.32 5.02
CA THR A 502 -32.25 16.57 5.63
C THR A 502 -32.77 15.54 6.61
N THR A 503 -32.00 14.48 6.83
CA THR A 503 -32.34 13.48 7.85
C THR A 503 -32.07 14.02 9.26
N LEU A 504 -32.69 13.40 10.26
CA LEU A 504 -32.38 13.63 11.67
C LEU A 504 -30.86 13.54 11.91
N SER A 505 -30.28 14.48 12.66
CA SER A 505 -28.82 14.61 12.89
C SER A 505 -28.26 13.52 13.80
N ASP A 506 -26.97 13.22 13.64
CA ASP A 506 -26.25 12.25 14.45
C ASP A 506 -25.84 12.83 15.82
N GLU A 507 -26.82 13.03 16.70
CA GLU A 507 -26.62 13.57 18.04
C GLU A 507 -27.59 12.99 19.08
N SER A 508 -27.53 13.49 20.32
CA SER A 508 -28.47 13.14 21.40
C SER A 508 -29.65 14.11 21.36
N HIS A 509 -30.84 13.56 21.13
CA HIS A 509 -32.11 14.28 20.98
C HIS A 509 -32.88 14.26 22.30
N GLU A 510 -33.15 15.45 22.86
CA GLU A 510 -34.01 15.63 24.03
C GLU A 510 -35.48 15.72 23.59
N LEU A 511 -36.23 14.63 23.80
CA LEU A 511 -37.63 14.50 23.42
C LEU A 511 -38.58 14.79 24.59
N TYR A 512 -39.69 15.43 24.28
CA TYR A 512 -40.77 15.69 25.22
C TYR A 512 -41.64 14.45 25.46
N VAL A 513 -42.04 14.27 26.72
CA VAL A 513 -42.95 13.20 27.14
C VAL A 513 -44.38 13.74 27.26
N TYR A 514 -45.28 13.18 26.47
CA TYR A 514 -46.71 13.48 26.46
C TYR A 514 -47.47 12.44 27.29
N LYS A 515 -48.42 12.88 28.11
CA LYS A 515 -49.25 11.99 28.93
C LYS A 515 -50.35 11.35 28.09
N CYS A 516 -50.54 10.03 28.24
CA CYS A 516 -51.62 9.27 27.61
C CYS A 516 -52.05 8.09 28.50
N ASP A 517 -53.26 7.57 28.26
CA ASP A 517 -53.80 6.35 28.87
C ASP A 517 -53.96 5.23 27.83
N GLU A 518 -54.38 4.04 28.26
CA GLU A 518 -54.53 2.87 27.37
C GLU A 518 -55.65 3.04 26.33
N ASN A 519 -56.60 3.96 26.57
CA ASN A 519 -57.69 4.26 25.64
C ASN A 519 -57.30 5.32 24.61
N ALA A 520 -56.08 5.86 24.67
CA ALA A 520 -55.60 6.84 23.71
C ALA A 520 -55.51 6.24 22.30
N THR A 521 -56.47 6.59 21.45
CA THR A 521 -56.47 6.17 20.04
C THR A 521 -55.43 6.95 19.25
N PHE A 522 -54.32 6.30 18.92
CA PHE A 522 -53.31 6.81 17.98
C PHE A 522 -53.77 6.73 16.50
N SER A 523 -55.07 6.55 16.25
CA SER A 523 -55.66 6.36 14.91
C SER A 523 -55.49 7.56 13.99
N ASN A 524 -55.33 8.77 14.55
CA ASN A 524 -55.04 9.99 13.80
C ASN A 524 -53.68 10.55 14.23
N GLN A 525 -52.63 10.19 13.50
CA GLN A 525 -51.26 10.57 13.82
C GLN A 525 -51.00 12.07 13.69
N GLY A 526 -51.74 12.76 12.81
CA GLY A 526 -51.65 14.20 12.61
C GLY A 526 -51.87 15.00 13.89
N LEU A 527 -52.64 14.46 14.84
CA LEU A 527 -52.90 15.08 16.14
C LEU A 527 -51.65 15.24 17.01
N TYR A 528 -50.74 14.27 16.99
CA TYR A 528 -49.50 14.37 17.75
C TYR A 528 -48.33 14.87 16.89
N LEU A 529 -48.28 14.55 15.60
CA LEU A 529 -47.22 15.01 14.69
C LEU A 529 -47.22 16.53 14.51
N SER A 530 -48.36 17.20 14.73
CA SER A 530 -48.44 18.68 14.75
C SER A 530 -47.94 19.30 16.06
N MET A 531 -47.56 18.50 17.06
CA MET A 531 -47.05 18.99 18.34
C MET A 531 -45.51 19.07 18.31
N PRO A 532 -44.88 19.94 19.12
CA PRO A 532 -43.43 20.01 19.19
C PRO A 532 -42.82 18.74 19.80
N CYS A 533 -41.87 18.10 19.14
CA CYS A 533 -41.25 16.90 19.70
C CYS A 533 -40.05 17.22 20.61
N CYS A 534 -39.38 18.35 20.38
CA CYS A 534 -38.21 18.83 21.12
C CYS A 534 -38.24 20.36 21.32
N LYS A 535 -37.17 20.91 21.92
CA LYS A 535 -37.03 22.35 22.17
C LYS A 535 -36.95 23.19 20.88
N GLU A 536 -36.32 22.67 19.84
CA GLU A 536 -36.12 23.38 18.57
C GLU A 536 -37.45 23.62 17.86
N ASP A 537 -38.29 22.59 17.77
CA ASP A 537 -39.65 22.69 17.22
C ASP A 537 -40.54 23.65 18.02
N PHE A 538 -40.37 23.67 19.35
CA PHE A 538 -41.16 24.51 20.23
C PHE A 538 -40.89 26.01 20.00
N ASN A 539 -39.64 26.36 19.70
CA ASN A 539 -39.25 27.74 19.40
C ASN A 539 -39.70 28.19 18.00
N SER A 540 -39.79 27.25 17.06
CA SER A 540 -40.21 27.50 15.66
C SER A 540 -41.73 27.68 15.51
N CYS A 541 -42.53 27.33 16.53
CA CYS A 541 -43.99 27.41 16.51
C CYS A 541 -44.55 28.27 17.66
N PRO A 542 -44.53 29.61 17.55
CA PRO A 542 -45.00 30.53 18.60
C PRO A 542 -46.54 30.55 18.80
N ASN A 543 -47.32 29.98 17.88
CA ASN A 543 -48.79 29.98 17.88
C ASN A 543 -49.39 28.58 18.11
N LEU A 544 -48.97 27.88 19.16
CA LEU A 544 -49.57 26.59 19.53
C LEU A 544 -51.03 26.77 19.98
N PRO A 545 -51.99 25.94 19.52
CA PRO A 545 -53.37 26.03 19.98
C PRO A 545 -53.46 25.75 21.48
N ALA A 546 -54.30 26.53 22.20
CA ALA A 546 -54.39 26.50 23.66
C ALA A 546 -54.84 25.13 24.25
N ASN A 547 -55.49 24.29 23.45
CA ASN A 547 -55.88 22.92 23.80
C ASN A 547 -55.22 21.92 22.85
N LEU A 548 -54.06 21.40 23.25
CA LEU A 548 -53.41 20.27 22.57
C LEU A 548 -54.12 18.95 22.93
N PRO A 549 -54.20 17.98 22.00
CA PRO A 549 -54.84 16.69 22.25
C PRO A 549 -54.13 15.85 23.32
N PHE A 550 -52.83 16.10 23.53
CA PHE A 550 -52.04 15.48 24.59
C PHE A 550 -51.31 16.55 25.43
N GLN A 551 -51.29 16.36 26.75
CA GLN A 551 -50.60 17.26 27.66
C GLN A 551 -49.11 16.92 27.78
N ARG A 552 -48.23 17.89 27.51
CA ARG A 552 -46.78 17.77 27.72
C ARG A 552 -46.46 17.75 29.22
N SER A 553 -45.62 16.81 29.66
CA SER A 553 -45.06 16.82 31.01
C SER A 553 -43.91 17.82 31.12
N PRO A 554 -43.91 18.78 32.07
CA PRO A 554 -42.80 19.71 32.26
C PRO A 554 -41.62 19.11 33.04
N LYS A 555 -41.76 17.90 33.59
CA LYS A 555 -40.79 17.26 34.50
C LYS A 555 -40.33 15.88 34.03
N GLU A 556 -40.81 15.44 32.86
CA GLU A 556 -40.40 14.17 32.28
C GLU A 556 -39.80 14.40 30.90
N THR A 557 -38.66 13.77 30.66
CA THR A 557 -37.84 13.95 29.47
C THR A 557 -37.22 12.62 29.07
N PHE A 558 -36.99 12.46 27.77
CA PHE A 558 -36.47 11.22 27.21
C PHE A 558 -35.39 11.54 26.18
N TRP A 559 -34.27 10.80 26.23
CA TRP A 559 -33.13 11.02 25.34
C TRP A 559 -32.90 9.80 24.47
N VAL A 560 -32.75 10.06 23.18
CA VAL A 560 -32.33 9.08 22.18
C VAL A 560 -31.15 9.64 21.40
N SER A 561 -30.26 8.78 20.91
CA SER A 561 -29.26 9.19 19.93
C SER A 561 -29.38 8.42 18.65
N THR A 562 -29.04 9.09 17.55
CA THR A 562 -29.07 8.51 16.21
C THR A 562 -27.68 8.52 15.57
N LEU A 563 -27.44 7.55 14.71
CA LEU A 563 -26.25 7.46 13.87
C LEU A 563 -26.67 6.98 12.49
N LEU A 564 -26.49 7.79 11.46
CA LEU A 564 -26.85 7.49 10.09
C LEU A 564 -25.62 7.05 9.29
N CYS A 565 -25.67 5.82 8.78
CA CYS A 565 -24.69 5.29 7.84
C CYS A 565 -25.36 5.15 6.47
N SER A 566 -25.43 6.26 5.72
CA SER A 566 -26.08 6.31 4.41
C SER A 566 -25.18 6.80 3.29
N THR A 567 -25.24 6.13 2.14
CA THR A 567 -24.68 6.60 0.85
C THR A 567 -25.76 7.24 -0.04
N LYS A 568 -26.96 7.47 0.50
CA LYS A 568 -28.13 7.98 -0.25
C LYS A 568 -28.83 9.16 0.41
N LEU A 569 -28.72 9.29 1.73
CA LEU A 569 -29.33 10.35 2.51
C LEU A 569 -28.25 11.17 3.22
N THR A 570 -28.26 12.48 3.04
CA THR A 570 -27.30 13.39 3.67
C THR A 570 -27.95 14.19 4.80
N GLN A 571 -27.14 14.51 5.81
CA GLN A 571 -27.49 15.43 6.89
C GLN A 571 -27.06 16.88 6.60
N ASN A 572 -26.33 17.11 5.50
CA ASN A 572 -25.83 18.43 5.14
C ASN A 572 -26.80 19.14 4.18
N VAL A 573 -27.31 20.29 4.61
CA VAL A 573 -28.31 21.08 3.85
C VAL A 573 -27.74 21.58 2.52
N ASP A 574 -26.50 22.08 2.49
CA ASP A 574 -25.88 22.61 1.27
C ASP A 574 -25.64 21.50 0.24
N LEU A 575 -25.21 20.30 0.68
CA LEU A 575 -25.03 19.14 -0.18
C LEU A 575 -26.37 18.65 -0.75
N LEU A 576 -27.40 18.56 0.10
CA LEU A 576 -28.74 18.17 -0.37
C LEU A 576 -29.28 19.17 -1.39
N ALA A 577 -29.10 20.47 -1.15
CA ALA A 577 -29.50 21.52 -2.06
C ALA A 577 -28.73 21.46 -3.39
N LEU A 578 -27.45 21.06 -3.38
CA LEU A 578 -26.69 20.79 -4.60
C LEU A 578 -27.28 19.60 -5.37
N LEU A 579 -27.47 18.46 -4.70
CA LEU A 579 -28.00 17.25 -5.34
C LEU A 579 -29.44 17.44 -5.88
N ASN A 580 -30.23 18.29 -5.22
CA ASN A 580 -31.59 18.65 -5.63
C ASN A 580 -31.68 20.05 -6.25
N TRP A 581 -30.61 20.51 -6.93
CA TRP A 581 -30.52 21.88 -7.44
C TRP A 581 -31.67 22.28 -8.37
N LYS A 582 -32.26 21.32 -9.10
CA LYS A 582 -33.39 21.56 -10.00
C LYS A 582 -34.63 22.10 -9.28
N ALA A 583 -34.79 21.81 -7.99
CA ALA A 583 -35.88 22.35 -7.18
C ALA A 583 -35.65 23.82 -6.77
N HIS A 584 -34.38 24.26 -6.73
CA HIS A 584 -33.97 25.59 -6.26
C HIS A 584 -32.83 26.19 -7.12
N PRO A 585 -33.05 26.43 -8.43
CA PRO A 585 -31.99 26.83 -9.38
C PRO A 585 -31.35 28.19 -9.04
N ASP A 586 -32.09 29.06 -8.36
CA ASP A 586 -31.67 30.38 -7.89
C ASP A 586 -30.59 30.33 -6.80
N ARG A 587 -30.47 29.23 -6.06
CA ARG A 587 -29.47 29.05 -4.98
C ARG A 587 -28.15 28.43 -5.45
N VAL A 588 -28.06 27.96 -6.70
CA VAL A 588 -26.91 27.17 -7.20
C VAL A 588 -25.59 27.90 -7.08
N LEU A 589 -25.53 29.20 -7.40
CA LEU A 589 -24.29 29.99 -7.34
C LEU A 589 -23.76 30.08 -5.91
N ASP A 590 -24.65 30.30 -4.94
CA ASP A 590 -24.29 30.35 -3.52
C ASP A 590 -23.82 28.98 -3.02
N ILE A 591 -24.51 27.90 -3.42
CA ILE A 591 -24.18 26.53 -3.03
C ILE A 591 -22.81 26.11 -3.57
N LEU A 592 -22.52 26.36 -4.85
CA LEU A 592 -21.20 26.09 -5.44
C LEU A 592 -20.09 26.87 -4.74
N GLY A 593 -20.37 28.12 -4.32
CA GLY A 593 -19.44 28.92 -3.51
C GLY A 593 -19.14 28.29 -2.13
N ARG A 594 -20.14 27.66 -1.51
CA ARG A 594 -20.08 27.02 -0.19
C ARG A 594 -19.65 25.55 -0.20
N LEU A 595 -19.59 24.88 -1.35
CA LEU A 595 -19.19 23.47 -1.45
C LEU A 595 -17.85 23.17 -0.74
N ARG A 596 -16.93 24.15 -0.75
CA ARG A 596 -15.63 24.07 -0.06
C ARG A 596 -15.70 24.05 1.47
N GLN A 597 -16.84 24.42 2.04
CA GLN A 597 -17.12 24.41 3.47
C GLN A 597 -17.70 23.06 3.93
N ILE A 598 -18.16 22.23 2.99
CA ILE A 598 -18.70 20.90 3.29
C ILE A 598 -17.56 19.97 3.71
N SER A 599 -17.82 19.15 4.73
CA SER A 599 -16.82 18.19 5.22
C SER A 599 -16.42 17.21 4.11
N GLY A 600 -15.12 16.94 4.01
CA GLY A 600 -14.59 16.01 3.01
C GLY A 600 -15.18 14.59 3.12
N GLU A 601 -15.45 14.15 4.35
CA GLU A 601 -16.09 12.86 4.64
C GLU A 601 -17.48 12.74 4.01
N GLU A 602 -18.26 13.83 4.01
CA GLU A 602 -19.57 13.84 3.38
C GLU A 602 -19.45 13.83 1.85
N ILE A 603 -18.53 14.62 1.28
CA ILE A 603 -18.31 14.65 -0.18
C ILE A 603 -17.90 13.29 -0.71
N VAL A 604 -16.98 12.56 -0.04
CA VAL A 604 -16.53 11.26 -0.54
C VAL A 604 -17.61 10.18 -0.50
N LYS A 605 -18.58 10.25 0.43
CA LYS A 605 -19.75 9.34 0.47
C LYS A 605 -20.63 9.50 -0.77
N PHE A 606 -20.78 10.74 -1.24
CA PHE A 606 -21.62 11.11 -2.39
C PHE A 606 -20.81 11.47 -3.64
N LEU A 607 -19.53 11.04 -3.72
CA LEU A 607 -18.59 11.53 -4.73
C LEU A 607 -19.13 11.43 -6.15
N ARG A 608 -19.73 10.28 -6.50
CA ARG A 608 -20.37 10.07 -7.79
C ARG A 608 -21.51 11.07 -8.02
N ASP A 609 -22.49 11.13 -7.12
CA ASP A 609 -23.69 11.95 -7.29
C ASP A 609 -23.33 13.46 -7.34
N VAL A 610 -22.30 13.88 -6.59
CA VAL A 610 -21.75 15.24 -6.64
C VAL A 610 -21.11 15.52 -8.00
N LEU A 611 -20.27 14.63 -8.52
CA LEU A 611 -19.63 14.81 -9.83
C LEU A 611 -20.66 14.83 -10.97
N ASP A 612 -21.61 13.88 -10.96
CA ASP A 612 -22.72 13.84 -11.94
C ASP A 612 -23.49 15.17 -11.93
N THR A 613 -23.78 15.69 -10.73
CA THR A 613 -24.46 16.98 -10.56
C THR A 613 -23.64 18.15 -11.10
N LEU A 614 -22.33 18.21 -10.81
CA LEU A 614 -21.44 19.27 -11.29
C LEU A 614 -21.36 19.31 -12.81
N PHE A 615 -21.26 18.15 -13.48
CA PHE A 615 -21.23 18.09 -14.94
C PHE A 615 -22.61 18.35 -15.56
N CYS A 616 -23.70 17.94 -14.92
CA CYS A 616 -25.06 18.34 -15.33
C CYS A 616 -25.25 19.86 -15.28
N LEU A 617 -24.72 20.54 -14.25
CA LEU A 617 -24.75 22.00 -14.17
C LEU A 617 -23.91 22.65 -15.28
N LEU A 618 -22.75 22.05 -15.61
CA LEU A 618 -21.88 22.52 -16.69
C LEU A 618 -22.58 22.46 -18.05
N ASP A 619 -23.33 21.38 -18.30
CA ASP A 619 -24.08 21.15 -19.54
C ASP A 619 -25.35 22.02 -19.63
N ASP A 620 -25.98 22.37 -18.50
CA ASP A 620 -27.19 23.22 -18.45
C ASP A 620 -26.88 24.68 -18.85
N ASN A 621 -25.85 25.28 -18.25
CA ASN A 621 -25.42 26.63 -18.58
C ASN A 621 -23.92 26.83 -18.31
N THR A 622 -23.11 26.59 -19.34
CA THR A 622 -21.65 26.67 -19.27
C THR A 622 -21.17 28.07 -18.89
N ASP A 623 -21.77 29.13 -19.44
CA ASP A 623 -21.34 30.52 -19.17
C ASP A 623 -21.61 30.94 -17.72
N LYS A 624 -22.75 30.51 -17.15
CA LYS A 624 -23.17 30.87 -15.79
C LYS A 624 -22.42 30.06 -14.72
N TYR A 625 -22.26 28.75 -14.92
CA TYR A 625 -21.77 27.84 -13.89
C TYR A 625 -20.32 27.37 -14.10
N GLY A 626 -19.78 27.46 -15.32
CA GLY A 626 -18.48 26.90 -15.72
C GLY A 626 -17.32 27.19 -14.76
N PRO A 627 -17.03 28.47 -14.42
CA PRO A 627 -15.93 28.80 -13.52
C PRO A 627 -16.06 28.21 -12.11
N LEU A 628 -17.28 28.15 -11.56
CA LEU A 628 -17.54 27.63 -10.22
C LEU A 628 -17.53 26.11 -10.19
N VAL A 629 -18.02 25.45 -11.25
CA VAL A 629 -17.91 24.00 -11.44
C VAL A 629 -16.44 23.60 -11.53
N PHE A 630 -15.63 24.33 -12.32
CA PHE A 630 -14.19 24.08 -12.40
C PHE A 630 -13.50 24.19 -11.04
N GLN A 631 -13.80 25.24 -10.27
CA GLN A 631 -13.26 25.40 -8.91
C GLN A 631 -13.70 24.28 -7.95
N SER A 632 -14.94 23.82 -8.09
CA SER A 632 -15.48 22.70 -7.32
C SER A 632 -14.76 21.39 -7.64
N LEU A 633 -14.50 21.12 -8.93
CA LEU A 633 -13.74 19.95 -9.37
C LEU A 633 -12.30 19.98 -8.85
N VAL A 634 -11.61 21.12 -8.95
CA VAL A 634 -10.25 21.29 -8.40
C VAL A 634 -10.23 21.01 -6.90
N PHE A 635 -11.20 21.53 -6.15
CA PHE A 635 -11.34 21.27 -4.72
C PHE A 635 -11.53 19.78 -4.41
N ILE A 636 -12.45 19.10 -5.10
CA ILE A 636 -12.70 17.66 -4.90
C ILE A 636 -11.46 16.84 -5.26
N ILE A 637 -10.77 17.16 -6.35
CA ILE A 637 -9.55 16.44 -6.75
C ILE A 637 -8.46 16.58 -5.66
N ASN A 638 -8.24 17.80 -5.16
CA ASN A 638 -7.24 18.02 -4.11
C ASN A 638 -7.65 17.43 -2.75
N LEU A 639 -8.95 17.34 -2.46
CA LEU A 639 -9.45 16.58 -1.31
C LEU A 639 -9.01 15.11 -1.37
N LEU A 640 -9.08 14.47 -2.54
CA LEU A 640 -8.65 13.08 -2.76
C LEU A 640 -7.12 12.89 -2.77
N ARG A 641 -6.34 13.98 -2.81
CA ARG A 641 -4.88 13.93 -2.63
C ARG A 641 -4.48 13.85 -1.16
N ASP A 642 -5.34 14.25 -0.22
CA ASP A 642 -5.07 14.15 1.21
C ASP A 642 -4.92 12.67 1.61
N SER A 643 -3.91 12.37 2.42
CA SER A 643 -3.67 11.05 3.02
C SER A 643 -4.91 10.42 3.68
N ARG A 644 -5.86 11.24 4.16
CA ARG A 644 -7.13 10.80 4.74
C ARG A 644 -8.09 10.19 3.71
N PHE A 645 -8.09 10.70 2.49
CA PHE A 645 -9.01 10.31 1.41
C PHE A 645 -8.32 9.66 0.22
N TYR A 646 -7.00 9.45 0.29
CA TYR A 646 -6.20 8.86 -0.78
C TYR A 646 -6.76 7.55 -1.33
N HIS A 647 -7.38 6.72 -0.47
CA HIS A 647 -7.97 5.45 -0.89
C HIS A 647 -9.22 5.57 -1.77
N PHE A 648 -9.78 6.77 -1.95
CA PHE A 648 -10.88 7.06 -2.88
C PHE A 648 -10.39 7.39 -4.31
N ARG A 649 -9.08 7.47 -4.57
CA ARG A 649 -8.55 7.66 -5.93
C ARG A 649 -9.03 6.59 -6.93
N PRO A 650 -9.00 5.28 -6.62
CA PRO A 650 -9.57 4.26 -7.50
C PRO A 650 -11.07 4.43 -7.77
N VAL A 651 -11.82 5.02 -6.83
CA VAL A 651 -13.25 5.34 -6.99
C VAL A 651 -13.43 6.43 -8.05
N MET A 652 -12.60 7.48 -8.00
CA MET A 652 -12.56 8.53 -9.03
C MET A 652 -12.16 7.98 -10.39
N ASP A 653 -11.11 7.14 -10.47
CA ASP A 653 -10.67 6.52 -11.73
C ASP A 653 -11.78 5.65 -12.34
N SER A 654 -12.46 4.84 -11.52
CA SER A 654 -13.60 4.03 -11.97
C SER A 654 -14.79 4.89 -12.43
N TYR A 655 -15.05 6.02 -11.77
CA TYR A 655 -16.10 6.95 -12.19
C TYR A 655 -15.80 7.54 -13.58
N ILE A 656 -14.58 8.02 -13.79
CA ILE A 656 -14.16 8.59 -15.08
C ILE A 656 -14.29 7.56 -16.20
N GLN A 657 -13.84 6.33 -15.96
CA GLN A 657 -13.85 5.28 -16.99
C GLN A 657 -15.27 4.75 -17.31
N ASN A 658 -16.10 4.53 -16.28
CA ASN A 658 -17.33 3.73 -16.42
C ASN A 658 -18.64 4.52 -16.29
N HIS A 659 -18.63 5.72 -15.68
CA HIS A 659 -19.87 6.43 -15.34
C HIS A 659 -19.94 7.85 -15.92
N PHE A 660 -18.81 8.53 -16.07
CA PHE A 660 -18.77 9.90 -16.58
C PHE A 660 -19.38 9.99 -18.00
N ALA A 661 -20.31 10.94 -18.17
CA ALA A 661 -21.09 11.10 -19.40
C ALA A 661 -21.00 12.51 -20.05
N GLY A 662 -20.20 13.41 -19.50
CA GLY A 662 -20.09 14.80 -19.98
C GLY A 662 -19.28 14.92 -21.27
N ALA A 663 -19.91 14.82 -22.44
CA ALA A 663 -19.21 14.85 -23.75
C ALA A 663 -18.68 16.24 -24.15
N LEU A 664 -19.31 17.34 -23.70
CA LEU A 664 -18.88 18.71 -24.05
C LEU A 664 -18.01 19.38 -22.98
N ALA A 665 -17.83 18.73 -21.83
CA ALA A 665 -17.10 19.28 -20.69
C ALA A 665 -15.64 19.68 -21.04
N TYR A 666 -14.97 18.96 -21.96
CA TYR A 666 -13.59 19.26 -22.35
C TYR A 666 -13.39 20.71 -22.82
N LYS A 667 -14.37 21.31 -23.51
CA LYS A 667 -14.26 22.68 -24.05
C LYS A 667 -14.08 23.68 -22.90
N GLU A 668 -14.92 23.59 -21.89
CA GLU A 668 -14.91 24.49 -20.75
C GLU A 668 -13.74 24.21 -19.79
N LEU A 669 -13.38 22.94 -19.60
CA LEU A 669 -12.21 22.57 -18.77
C LEU A 669 -10.90 23.08 -19.37
N ILE A 670 -10.69 22.96 -20.69
CA ILE A 670 -9.51 23.51 -21.37
C ILE A 670 -9.53 25.04 -21.31
N ARG A 671 -10.68 25.68 -21.57
CA ARG A 671 -10.83 27.14 -21.50
C ARG A 671 -10.49 27.67 -20.11
N CYS A 672 -11.01 27.04 -19.05
CA CYS A 672 -10.67 27.39 -17.67
C CYS A 672 -9.17 27.20 -17.41
N LEU A 673 -8.60 26.03 -17.70
CA LEU A 673 -7.17 25.79 -17.48
C LEU A 673 -6.28 26.82 -18.18
N LYS A 674 -6.59 27.15 -19.45
CA LYS A 674 -5.87 28.17 -20.21
C LYS A 674 -5.98 29.53 -19.54
N TRP A 675 -7.17 29.93 -19.09
CA TRP A 675 -7.38 31.18 -18.37
C TRP A 675 -6.56 31.26 -17.08
N TYR A 676 -6.44 30.16 -16.32
CA TYR A 676 -5.61 30.09 -15.13
C TYR A 676 -4.10 30.23 -15.46
N MET A 677 -3.66 29.71 -16.62
CA MET A 677 -2.28 29.85 -17.11
C MET A 677 -1.96 31.25 -17.61
N ASP A 678 -2.83 31.86 -18.40
CA ASP A 678 -2.61 33.21 -18.95
C ASP A 678 -2.52 34.27 -17.84
N ARG A 679 -3.18 34.05 -16.70
CA ARG A 679 -3.19 34.96 -15.54
C ARG A 679 -2.22 34.58 -14.43
N SER A 680 -1.34 33.59 -14.65
CA SER A 680 -0.41 33.11 -13.61
C SER A 680 0.61 34.17 -13.16
N ALA A 681 0.82 35.21 -13.97
CA ALA A 681 1.69 36.34 -13.64
C ALA A 681 1.00 37.39 -12.74
N GLU A 682 -0.32 37.32 -12.56
CA GLU A 682 -1.07 38.26 -11.74
C GLU A 682 -1.03 37.88 -10.25
N VAL A 683 -0.96 38.86 -9.34
CA VAL A 683 -0.86 38.61 -7.89
C VAL A 683 -2.18 38.06 -7.29
N VAL A 684 -3.29 38.20 -8.00
CA VAL A 684 -4.64 37.89 -7.50
C VAL A 684 -5.00 36.43 -7.78
N ARG A 685 -5.48 35.69 -6.75
CA ARG A 685 -5.96 34.29 -6.81
C ARG A 685 -4.87 33.22 -7.08
N GLN A 686 -3.61 33.48 -6.74
CA GLN A 686 -2.51 32.52 -6.89
C GLN A 686 -2.77 31.15 -6.25
N ASP A 687 -3.40 31.10 -5.07
CA ASP A 687 -3.72 29.82 -4.41
C ASP A 687 -4.62 28.93 -5.27
N HIS A 688 -5.63 29.50 -5.92
CA HIS A 688 -6.52 28.74 -6.80
C HIS A 688 -5.80 28.22 -8.07
N ILE A 689 -4.83 28.98 -8.58
CA ILE A 689 -4.00 28.55 -9.71
C ILE A 689 -3.12 27.37 -9.30
N GLN A 690 -2.46 27.46 -8.15
CA GLN A 690 -1.64 26.36 -7.63
C GLN A 690 -2.46 25.10 -7.37
N GLU A 691 -3.65 25.23 -6.79
CA GLU A 691 -4.57 24.11 -6.57
C GLU A 691 -5.00 23.47 -7.89
N ALA A 692 -5.29 24.26 -8.93
CA ALA A 692 -5.60 23.72 -10.25
C ALA A 692 -4.41 22.97 -10.86
N MET A 693 -3.18 23.45 -10.67
CA MET A 693 -1.98 22.76 -11.14
C MET A 693 -1.73 21.45 -10.41
N ARG A 694 -2.06 21.38 -9.12
CA ARG A 694 -2.05 20.14 -8.34
C ARG A 694 -3.13 19.16 -8.82
N ALA A 695 -4.22 19.64 -9.39
CA ALA A 695 -5.31 18.80 -9.90
C ALA A 695 -5.11 18.34 -11.36
N LEU A 696 -3.97 18.68 -12.00
CA LEU A 696 -3.78 18.56 -13.45
C LEU A 696 -3.99 17.14 -14.00
N GLU A 697 -3.50 16.11 -13.29
CA GLU A 697 -3.71 14.69 -13.64
C GLU A 697 -5.20 14.38 -13.90
N TYR A 698 -6.05 14.57 -12.88
CA TYR A 698 -7.47 14.25 -12.99
C TYR A 698 -8.22 15.21 -13.92
N LEU A 699 -7.80 16.47 -14.03
CA LEU A 699 -8.37 17.39 -15.01
C LEU A 699 -8.13 16.89 -16.44
N PHE A 700 -6.93 16.42 -16.76
CA PHE A 700 -6.64 15.83 -18.07
C PHE A 700 -7.38 14.51 -18.28
N LYS A 701 -7.53 13.67 -17.25
CA LYS A 701 -8.38 12.46 -17.33
C LYS A 701 -9.83 12.81 -17.72
N PHE A 702 -10.42 13.84 -17.12
CA PHE A 702 -11.75 14.32 -17.51
C PHE A 702 -11.79 14.92 -18.93
N ILE A 703 -10.81 15.74 -19.30
CA ILE A 703 -10.72 16.35 -20.64
C ILE A 703 -10.64 15.28 -21.73
N VAL A 704 -9.74 14.31 -21.57
CA VAL A 704 -9.53 13.23 -22.54
C VAL A 704 -10.74 12.32 -22.62
N GLN A 705 -11.29 11.90 -21.48
CA GLN A 705 -12.49 11.05 -21.47
C GLN A 705 -13.69 11.77 -22.09
N SER A 706 -13.90 13.05 -21.79
CA SER A 706 -14.95 13.88 -22.39
C SER A 706 -14.79 13.95 -23.91
N ARG A 707 -13.57 14.16 -24.41
CA ARG A 707 -13.26 14.14 -25.85
C ARG A 707 -13.50 12.78 -26.50
N ILE A 708 -13.14 11.68 -25.84
CA ILE A 708 -13.39 10.31 -26.34
C ILE A 708 -14.91 10.09 -26.50
N LEU A 709 -15.70 10.49 -25.50
CA LEU A 709 -17.17 10.39 -25.57
C LEU A 709 -17.74 11.22 -26.71
N TYR A 710 -17.30 12.47 -26.87
CA TYR A 710 -17.73 13.33 -27.98
C TYR A 710 -17.34 12.76 -29.34
N SER A 711 -16.12 12.25 -29.50
CA SER A 711 -15.64 11.63 -30.73
C SER A 711 -16.47 10.40 -31.11
N ARG A 712 -16.81 9.55 -30.13
CA ARG A 712 -17.70 8.39 -30.33
C ARG A 712 -19.10 8.79 -30.77
N ALA A 713 -19.65 9.87 -30.21
CA ALA A 713 -21.00 10.34 -30.55
C ALA A 713 -21.06 11.06 -31.91
N THR A 714 -19.97 11.69 -32.35
CA THR A 714 -19.92 12.56 -33.53
C THR A 714 -19.08 12.02 -34.69
N CYS A 715 -18.57 10.79 -34.59
CA CYS A 715 -17.64 10.20 -35.56
C CYS A 715 -16.39 11.07 -35.81
N GLY A 716 -15.84 11.68 -34.75
CA GLY A 716 -14.58 12.42 -34.83
C GLY A 716 -14.65 13.88 -35.26
N MET A 717 -15.84 14.50 -35.30
CA MET A 717 -15.94 15.95 -35.61
C MET A 717 -15.11 16.82 -34.65
N GLU A 718 -14.72 18.01 -35.14
CA GLU A 718 -13.95 19.05 -34.42
C GLU A 718 -12.58 18.58 -33.87
N GLU A 719 -11.95 17.58 -34.49
CA GLU A 719 -10.64 17.10 -34.04
C GLU A 719 -9.54 18.17 -34.13
N GLU A 720 -9.50 18.93 -35.22
CA GLU A 720 -8.53 20.01 -35.40
C GLU A 720 -8.69 21.11 -34.35
N GLN A 721 -9.93 21.49 -34.01
CA GLN A 721 -10.21 22.50 -32.99
C GLN A 721 -9.78 22.04 -31.60
N PHE A 722 -10.02 20.77 -31.26
CA PHE A 722 -9.53 20.18 -30.02
C PHE A 722 -8.00 20.19 -29.96
N ARG A 723 -7.33 19.73 -31.03
CA ARG A 723 -5.87 19.73 -31.13
C ARG A 723 -5.29 21.15 -31.01
N ALA A 724 -5.90 22.14 -31.67
CA ALA A 724 -5.52 23.55 -31.56
C ALA A 724 -5.68 24.07 -30.12
N SER A 725 -6.78 23.74 -29.45
CA SER A 725 -7.02 24.15 -28.06
C SER A 725 -5.98 23.60 -27.08
N ILE A 726 -5.55 22.34 -27.27
CA ILE A 726 -4.46 21.74 -26.49
C ILE A 726 -3.13 22.42 -26.82
N GLN A 727 -2.84 22.68 -28.09
CA GLN A 727 -1.63 23.40 -28.50
C GLN A 727 -1.55 24.79 -27.85
N GLU A 728 -2.63 25.55 -27.87
CA GLU A 728 -2.72 26.86 -27.21
C GLU A 728 -2.51 26.75 -25.69
N LEU A 729 -3.10 25.75 -25.04
CA LEU A 729 -2.88 25.51 -23.61
C LEU A 729 -1.39 25.22 -23.30
N PHE A 730 -0.72 24.42 -24.13
CA PHE A 730 0.70 24.13 -23.99
C PHE A 730 1.57 25.37 -24.26
N GLN A 731 1.16 26.27 -25.16
CA GLN A 731 1.82 27.56 -25.34
C GLN A 731 1.70 28.42 -24.08
N SER A 732 0.51 28.48 -23.45
CA SER A 732 0.34 29.16 -22.17
C SER A 732 1.20 28.54 -21.06
N ILE A 733 1.24 27.21 -20.94
CA ILE A 733 2.11 26.50 -19.99
C ILE A 733 3.60 26.86 -20.20
N ARG A 734 4.07 26.85 -21.44
CA ARG A 734 5.45 27.21 -21.81
C ARG A 734 5.76 28.66 -21.45
N PHE A 735 4.82 29.57 -21.69
CA PHE A 735 4.94 30.96 -21.29
C PHE A 735 5.12 31.08 -19.77
N VAL A 736 4.27 30.44 -18.95
CA VAL A 736 4.39 30.45 -17.48
C VAL A 736 5.76 29.96 -17.00
N LEU A 737 6.27 28.88 -17.60
CA LEU A 737 7.59 28.31 -17.23
C LEU A 737 8.77 29.18 -17.71
N SER A 738 8.57 30.01 -18.73
CA SER A 738 9.60 30.93 -19.24
C SER A 738 9.74 32.22 -18.43
N LEU A 739 8.75 32.55 -17.59
CA LEU A 739 8.78 33.74 -16.75
C LEU A 739 9.90 33.67 -15.70
N ASP A 740 10.59 34.80 -15.46
CA ASP A 740 11.65 34.87 -14.47
C ASP A 740 11.10 34.66 -13.06
N SER A 741 11.47 33.54 -12.46
CA SER A 741 11.18 33.13 -11.09
C SER A 741 11.62 34.15 -10.02
N ARG A 742 12.55 35.05 -10.34
CA ARG A 742 12.99 36.13 -9.43
C ARG A 742 11.97 37.26 -9.28
N SER A 743 10.97 37.31 -10.17
CA SER A 743 9.95 38.37 -10.17
C SER A 743 8.92 38.21 -9.06
N SER A 744 8.64 36.98 -8.60
CA SER A 744 7.66 36.72 -7.53
C SER A 744 7.80 35.31 -6.93
N GLU A 745 7.82 35.21 -5.59
CA GLU A 745 7.84 33.93 -4.87
C GLU A 745 6.57 33.09 -5.13
N THR A 746 5.41 33.73 -5.33
CA THR A 746 4.15 33.03 -5.63
C THR A 746 4.16 32.37 -7.00
N LEU A 747 4.86 32.94 -7.98
CA LEU A 747 5.03 32.37 -9.31
C LEU A 747 5.89 31.09 -9.25
N VAL A 748 6.92 31.08 -8.41
CA VAL A 748 7.78 29.90 -8.18
C VAL A 748 6.95 28.73 -7.67
N PHE A 749 6.03 28.95 -6.72
CA PHE A 749 5.14 27.89 -6.23
C PHE A 749 4.18 27.36 -7.31
N THR A 750 3.68 28.24 -8.19
CA THR A 750 2.82 27.84 -9.32
C THR A 750 3.60 27.03 -10.36
N GLN A 751 4.80 27.47 -10.74
CA GLN A 751 5.71 26.73 -11.62
C GLN A 751 6.05 25.36 -11.01
N ALA A 752 6.34 25.31 -9.70
CA ALA A 752 6.65 24.06 -9.01
C ALA A 752 5.44 23.10 -8.95
N ALA A 753 4.22 23.60 -8.70
CA ALA A 753 3.01 22.79 -8.69
C ALA A 753 2.71 22.18 -10.07
N LEU A 754 2.93 22.96 -11.13
CA LEU A 754 2.79 22.54 -12.52
C LEU A 754 3.82 21.45 -12.86
N LEU A 755 5.11 21.67 -12.60
CA LEU A 755 6.17 20.71 -12.91
C LEU A 755 6.02 19.38 -12.18
N ASN A 756 5.52 19.40 -10.94
CA ASN A 756 5.29 18.18 -10.17
C ASN A 756 4.16 17.32 -10.76
N SER A 757 3.13 17.94 -11.34
CA SER A 757 1.94 17.26 -11.87
C SER A 757 1.98 17.06 -13.38
N PHE A 758 2.97 17.65 -14.07
CA PHE A 758 3.11 17.57 -15.51
C PHE A 758 3.42 16.16 -16.06
N PRO A 759 4.27 15.33 -15.41
CA PRO A 759 4.48 13.96 -15.87
C PRO A 759 3.22 13.08 -15.76
N ASP A 760 2.27 13.46 -14.92
CA ASP A 760 1.04 12.71 -14.66
C ASP A 760 0.00 12.82 -15.78
N ILE A 761 0.24 13.63 -16.83
CA ILE A 761 -0.71 13.79 -17.95
C ILE A 761 -0.29 13.05 -19.23
N PHE A 762 0.87 12.39 -19.23
CA PHE A 762 1.43 11.81 -20.46
C PHE A 762 0.61 10.62 -20.96
N ASP A 763 0.15 9.76 -20.05
CA ASP A 763 -0.66 8.59 -20.41
C ASP A 763 -2.05 8.99 -20.94
N GLU A 764 -2.60 10.11 -20.47
CA GLU A 764 -3.84 10.71 -20.96
C GLU A 764 -3.65 11.27 -22.37
N LEU A 765 -2.55 11.97 -22.62
CA LEU A 765 -2.24 12.51 -23.95
C LEU A 765 -1.99 11.40 -24.98
N LEU A 766 -1.30 10.32 -24.58
CA LEU A 766 -1.03 9.16 -25.44
C LEU A 766 -2.29 8.43 -25.91
N GLN A 767 -3.46 8.67 -25.32
CA GLN A 767 -4.73 8.11 -25.79
C GLN A 767 -5.28 8.84 -27.03
N MET A 768 -4.86 10.09 -27.27
CA MET A 768 -5.43 10.96 -28.31
C MET A 768 -4.38 11.51 -29.29
N PHE A 769 -3.10 11.49 -28.92
CA PHE A 769 -1.98 11.99 -29.72
C PHE A 769 -0.95 10.90 -29.96
N THR A 770 -0.18 11.05 -31.03
CA THR A 770 0.95 10.15 -31.33
C THR A 770 2.07 10.33 -30.30
N VAL A 771 2.89 9.28 -30.13
CA VAL A 771 4.08 9.31 -29.25
C VAL A 771 4.99 10.51 -29.58
N GLN A 772 5.19 10.78 -30.88
CA GLN A 772 6.02 11.89 -31.35
C GLN A 772 5.43 13.26 -30.96
N GLU A 773 4.12 13.47 -31.14
CA GLU A 773 3.46 14.72 -30.75
C GLU A 773 3.56 14.97 -29.24
N VAL A 774 3.33 13.93 -28.42
CA VAL A 774 3.46 14.05 -26.96
C VAL A 774 4.91 14.36 -26.57
N ALA A 775 5.89 13.69 -27.18
CA ALA A 775 7.30 13.96 -26.97
C ALA A 775 7.67 15.42 -27.34
N GLU A 776 7.12 15.96 -28.43
CA GLU A 776 7.33 17.36 -28.83
C GLU A 776 6.70 18.37 -27.85
N TYR A 777 5.52 18.06 -27.30
CA TYR A 777 4.94 18.86 -26.23
C TYR A 777 5.85 18.92 -25.01
N VAL A 778 6.30 17.76 -24.53
CA VAL A 778 7.19 17.60 -23.38
C VAL A 778 8.55 18.27 -23.64
N ARG A 779 9.15 18.06 -24.81
CA ARG A 779 10.41 18.70 -25.23
C ARG A 779 10.33 20.22 -25.11
N GLY A 780 9.29 20.83 -25.69
CA GLY A 780 9.14 22.28 -25.63
C GLY A 780 8.82 22.80 -24.23
N THR A 781 8.07 22.05 -23.41
CA THR A 781 7.81 22.43 -22.01
C THR A 781 9.07 22.36 -21.16
N LEU A 782 9.85 21.28 -21.26
CA LEU A 782 11.12 21.13 -20.53
C LEU A 782 12.21 22.09 -21.02
N GLY A 783 12.17 22.47 -22.31
CA GLY A 783 13.08 23.45 -22.91
C GLY A 783 12.73 24.91 -22.62
N SER A 784 11.50 25.21 -22.20
CA SER A 784 11.06 26.59 -21.89
C SER A 784 11.53 27.08 -20.51
N MET A 785 12.03 26.17 -19.67
CA MET A 785 12.56 26.52 -18.35
C MET A 785 13.92 27.21 -18.48
N PRO A 786 14.23 28.25 -17.69
CA PRO A 786 15.52 28.93 -17.76
C PRO A 786 16.69 27.98 -17.45
N SER A 787 17.81 28.17 -18.15
CA SER A 787 19.04 27.39 -18.00
C SER A 787 19.86 27.77 -16.77
N THR A 788 19.52 28.88 -16.09
CA THR A 788 20.25 29.37 -14.92
C THR A 788 19.84 28.61 -13.67
N VAL A 789 20.80 27.92 -13.05
CA VAL A 789 20.65 27.14 -11.82
C VAL A 789 20.58 28.04 -10.56
N ASP A 790 20.51 29.36 -10.71
CA ASP A 790 20.43 30.32 -9.60
C ASP A 790 18.98 30.67 -9.18
N ILE A 791 18.00 29.83 -9.56
CA ILE A 791 16.57 30.03 -9.25
C ILE A 791 16.25 29.70 -7.77
N GLY A 792 17.25 29.30 -6.99
CA GLY A 792 17.09 28.84 -5.61
C GLY A 792 16.99 27.32 -5.55
N GLN A 793 17.59 26.72 -4.52
CA GLN A 793 17.77 25.28 -4.39
C GLN A 793 16.45 24.48 -4.50
N SER A 794 15.31 25.07 -4.17
CA SER A 794 14.00 24.41 -4.23
C SER A 794 13.48 24.16 -5.65
N MET A 795 13.72 25.07 -6.60
CA MET A 795 13.21 24.91 -7.97
C MET A 795 14.04 23.92 -8.78
N ASP A 796 15.36 23.93 -8.60
CA ASP A 796 16.26 22.95 -9.22
C ASP A 796 15.84 21.51 -8.89
N VAL A 797 15.49 21.27 -7.63
CA VAL A 797 14.96 19.98 -7.15
C VAL A 797 13.66 19.62 -7.86
N VAL A 798 12.69 20.53 -7.91
CA VAL A 798 11.38 20.27 -8.53
C VAL A 798 11.52 20.00 -10.03
N LYS A 799 12.37 20.77 -10.72
CA LYS A 799 12.69 20.57 -12.13
C LYS A 799 13.29 19.19 -12.38
N LEU A 800 14.31 18.80 -11.61
CA LEU A 800 14.95 17.50 -11.75
C LEU A 800 14.00 16.35 -11.38
N GLN A 801 13.10 16.54 -10.41
CA GLN A 801 12.05 15.57 -10.09
C GLN A 801 11.06 15.40 -11.26
N SER A 802 10.64 16.49 -11.90
CA SER A 802 9.79 16.43 -13.10
C SER A 802 10.47 15.68 -14.25
N ILE A 803 11.77 15.92 -14.46
CA ILE A 803 12.60 15.19 -15.44
C ILE A 803 12.71 13.71 -15.06
N ALA A 804 12.93 13.39 -13.78
CA ALA A 804 13.00 12.01 -13.31
C ALA A 804 11.71 11.25 -13.60
N ARG A 805 10.56 11.83 -13.24
CA ARG A 805 9.25 11.24 -13.53
C ARG A 805 8.96 11.15 -15.02
N THR A 806 9.49 12.07 -15.84
CA THR A 806 9.41 11.98 -17.30
C THR A 806 10.18 10.78 -17.84
N VAL A 807 11.40 10.55 -17.37
CA VAL A 807 12.21 9.38 -17.73
C VAL A 807 11.57 8.07 -17.27
N GLU A 808 10.90 8.08 -16.11
CA GLU A 808 10.21 6.90 -15.55
C GLU A 808 8.84 6.64 -16.20
N SER A 809 8.32 7.59 -16.98
CA SER A 809 7.01 7.47 -17.63
C SER A 809 7.02 6.51 -18.83
N ARG A 810 5.84 6.00 -19.19
CA ARG A 810 5.64 5.15 -20.38
C ARG A 810 6.13 5.82 -21.66
N LEU A 811 6.04 7.15 -21.74
CA LEU A 811 6.47 7.93 -22.90
C LEU A 811 7.95 7.68 -23.24
N PHE A 812 8.83 7.60 -22.24
CA PHE A 812 10.27 7.42 -22.43
C PHE A 812 10.67 5.98 -22.79
N PHE A 813 9.77 5.00 -22.68
CA PHE A 813 10.03 3.64 -23.15
C PHE A 813 10.01 3.52 -24.68
N PHE A 814 9.32 4.42 -25.38
CA PHE A 814 9.26 4.40 -26.84
C PHE A 814 10.53 4.98 -27.48
N PRO A 815 11.22 4.25 -28.40
CA PRO A 815 12.43 4.74 -29.05
C PRO A 815 12.27 6.10 -29.76
N GLU A 816 11.16 6.29 -30.47
CA GLU A 816 10.83 7.53 -31.18
C GLU A 816 10.68 8.74 -30.24
N SER A 817 10.21 8.52 -29.01
CA SER A 817 10.17 9.58 -28.00
C SER A 817 11.54 9.86 -27.41
N ARG A 818 12.40 8.83 -27.24
CA ARG A 818 13.73 9.00 -26.65
C ARG A 818 14.63 9.85 -27.53
N SER A 819 14.59 9.68 -28.85
CA SER A 819 15.40 10.51 -29.77
C SER A 819 15.09 12.02 -29.64
N ILE A 820 13.85 12.36 -29.24
CA ILE A 820 13.39 13.74 -29.04
C ILE A 820 13.68 14.24 -27.62
N LEU A 821 13.45 13.41 -26.60
CA LEU A 821 13.53 13.82 -25.20
C LEU A 821 14.92 13.70 -24.59
N LEU A 822 15.69 12.68 -24.97
CA LEU A 822 17.01 12.41 -24.39
C LEU A 822 17.96 13.61 -24.51
N PRO A 823 18.06 14.33 -25.64
CA PRO A 823 18.93 15.52 -25.73
C PRO A 823 18.59 16.60 -24.69
N VAL A 824 17.31 16.87 -24.44
CA VAL A 824 16.87 17.88 -23.47
C VAL A 824 17.14 17.43 -22.03
N VAL A 825 16.90 16.15 -21.73
CA VAL A 825 17.21 15.55 -20.42
C VAL A 825 18.71 15.61 -20.15
N LEU A 826 19.53 15.18 -21.11
CA LEU A 826 20.99 15.19 -20.99
C LEU A 826 21.56 16.60 -20.84
N HIS A 827 21.00 17.59 -21.53
CA HIS A 827 21.39 18.99 -21.38
C HIS A 827 21.23 19.48 -19.93
N HIS A 828 20.08 19.23 -19.31
CA HIS A 828 19.83 19.63 -17.92
C HIS A 828 20.74 18.87 -16.94
N ILE A 829 20.89 17.55 -17.10
CA ILE A 829 21.79 16.75 -16.26
C ILE A 829 23.23 17.28 -16.37
N HIS A 830 23.72 17.52 -17.59
CA HIS A 830 25.07 18.04 -17.83
C HIS A 830 25.31 19.37 -17.08
N LEU A 831 24.37 20.31 -17.14
CA LEU A 831 24.46 21.59 -16.42
C LEU A 831 24.58 21.40 -14.91
N HIS A 832 23.74 20.56 -14.31
CA HIS A 832 23.76 20.31 -12.86
C HIS A 832 25.03 19.56 -12.41
N LEU A 833 25.51 18.60 -13.21
CA LEU A 833 26.77 17.90 -12.94
C LEU A 833 27.97 18.83 -12.98
N ARG A 834 28.06 19.68 -14.02
CA ARG A 834 29.15 20.67 -14.17
C ARG A 834 29.23 21.63 -13.00
N GLN A 835 28.08 21.99 -12.42
CA GLN A 835 27.99 22.89 -11.27
C GLN A 835 28.04 22.18 -9.91
N GLN A 836 28.07 20.85 -9.88
CA GLN A 836 28.06 20.03 -8.68
C GLN A 836 26.84 20.24 -7.77
N ARG A 837 25.65 20.47 -8.35
CA ARG A 837 24.38 20.65 -7.62
C ARG A 837 23.44 19.47 -7.82
N GLU A 838 22.61 19.18 -6.81
CA GLU A 838 21.57 18.12 -6.84
C GLU A 838 22.06 16.76 -7.37
N LEU A 839 23.29 16.40 -6.99
CA LEU A 839 23.99 15.24 -7.53
C LEU A 839 23.21 13.93 -7.31
N LEU A 840 22.51 13.77 -6.19
CA LEU A 840 21.75 12.55 -5.91
C LEU A 840 20.55 12.37 -6.86
N ILE A 841 19.85 13.45 -7.23
CA ILE A 841 18.71 13.37 -8.15
C ILE A 841 19.22 13.06 -9.55
N CYS A 842 20.31 13.70 -9.98
CA CYS A 842 20.94 13.44 -11.27
C CYS A 842 21.38 11.98 -11.43
N SER A 843 21.98 11.38 -10.39
CA SER A 843 22.35 9.96 -10.44
C SER A 843 21.14 9.03 -10.46
N GLY A 844 20.05 9.41 -9.77
CA GLY A 844 18.77 8.74 -9.84
C GLY A 844 18.22 8.67 -11.27
N ILE A 845 18.16 9.82 -11.96
CA ILE A 845 17.69 9.97 -13.35
C ILE A 845 18.56 9.14 -14.30
N LEU A 846 19.89 9.31 -14.22
CA LEU A 846 20.83 8.55 -15.06
C LEU A 846 20.67 7.04 -14.86
N GLY A 847 20.49 6.59 -13.62
CA GLY A 847 20.24 5.18 -13.33
C GLY A 847 18.96 4.66 -13.99
N SER A 848 17.89 5.46 -14.04
CA SER A 848 16.65 5.11 -14.74
C SER A 848 16.85 5.07 -16.26
N ILE A 849 17.57 6.03 -16.85
CA ILE A 849 17.94 6.01 -18.28
C ILE A 849 18.72 4.73 -18.63
N PHE A 850 19.75 4.39 -17.84
CA PHE A 850 20.55 3.19 -18.09
C PHE A 850 19.76 1.88 -17.96
N SER A 851 18.78 1.81 -17.05
CA SER A 851 17.89 0.65 -16.94
C SER A 851 17.01 0.51 -18.18
N ILE A 852 16.43 1.61 -18.67
CA ILE A 852 15.59 1.62 -19.89
C ILE A 852 16.42 1.27 -21.13
N ILE A 853 17.62 1.84 -21.28
CA ILE A 853 18.52 1.53 -22.40
C ILE A 853 18.96 0.07 -22.34
N LYS A 854 19.31 -0.47 -21.16
CA LYS A 854 19.68 -1.88 -21.04
C LYS A 854 18.53 -2.80 -21.43
N THR A 855 17.32 -2.50 -20.99
CA THR A 855 16.12 -3.27 -21.37
C THR A 855 15.90 -3.18 -22.88
N SER A 856 15.94 -1.97 -23.44
CA SER A 856 15.75 -1.74 -24.88
C SER A 856 16.82 -2.40 -25.74
N SER A 857 18.07 -2.48 -25.26
CA SER A 857 19.19 -3.12 -25.99
C SER A 857 18.98 -4.61 -26.24
N MET A 858 18.04 -5.25 -25.52
CA MET A 858 17.66 -6.64 -25.76
C MET A 858 16.66 -6.79 -26.91
N GLU A 859 15.96 -5.72 -27.29
CA GLU A 859 14.90 -5.70 -28.29
C GLU A 859 15.30 -4.96 -29.58
N SER A 860 16.03 -3.84 -29.45
CA SER A 860 16.41 -2.96 -30.56
C SER A 860 17.83 -2.41 -30.40
N SER A 861 18.39 -1.86 -31.49
CA SER A 861 19.63 -1.09 -31.41
C SER A 861 19.44 0.16 -30.55
N VAL A 862 20.46 0.47 -29.73
CA VAL A 862 20.51 1.66 -28.84
C VAL A 862 21.76 2.51 -29.12
N GLN A 863 22.34 2.38 -30.31
CA GLN A 863 23.63 2.96 -30.65
C GLN A 863 23.62 4.50 -30.55
N GLU A 864 22.62 5.14 -31.16
CA GLU A 864 22.47 6.61 -31.15
C GLU A 864 22.25 7.15 -29.73
N GLU A 865 21.44 6.47 -28.91
CA GLU A 865 21.25 6.88 -27.51
C GLU A 865 22.54 6.79 -26.70
N VAL A 866 23.31 5.71 -26.87
CA VAL A 866 24.59 5.56 -26.17
C VAL A 866 25.60 6.60 -26.64
N GLU A 867 25.67 6.88 -27.94
CA GLU A 867 26.54 7.91 -28.50
C GLU A 867 26.23 9.30 -27.92
N MET A 868 24.95 9.71 -27.92
CA MET A 868 24.51 10.97 -27.29
C MET A 868 24.90 11.05 -25.81
N MET A 869 24.77 9.94 -25.07
CA MET A 869 25.16 9.88 -23.66
C MET A 869 26.67 9.97 -23.46
N VAL A 870 27.47 9.32 -24.30
CA VAL A 870 28.94 9.38 -24.25
C VAL A 870 29.40 10.82 -24.47
N GLU A 871 28.92 11.47 -25.53
CA GLU A 871 29.28 12.85 -25.86
C GLU A 871 28.84 13.84 -24.78
N SER A 872 27.64 13.66 -24.22
CA SER A 872 27.09 14.60 -23.24
C SER A 872 27.63 14.39 -21.82
N LEU A 873 27.92 13.15 -21.42
CA LEU A 873 28.11 12.81 -19.99
C LEU A 873 29.50 12.31 -19.62
N LEU A 874 30.26 11.68 -20.51
CA LEU A 874 31.46 10.93 -20.10
C LEU A 874 32.49 11.82 -19.38
N ASP A 875 32.87 12.95 -19.98
CA ASP A 875 33.86 13.86 -19.36
C ASP A 875 33.32 14.49 -18.06
N VAL A 876 32.08 14.99 -18.05
CA VAL A 876 31.49 15.62 -16.85
C VAL A 876 31.29 14.61 -15.70
N LEU A 877 30.98 13.34 -16.00
CA LEU A 877 30.91 12.27 -15.01
C LEU A 877 32.29 11.98 -14.41
N LEU A 878 33.34 11.89 -15.25
CA LEU A 878 34.71 11.68 -14.79
C LEU A 878 35.18 12.85 -13.90
N GLN A 879 34.93 14.10 -14.32
CA GLN A 879 35.26 15.29 -13.52
C GLN A 879 34.51 15.33 -12.19
N THR A 880 33.21 14.99 -12.22
CA THR A 880 32.37 14.96 -11.01
C THR A 880 32.88 13.92 -10.01
N LEU A 881 33.19 12.71 -10.49
CA LEU A 881 33.74 11.63 -9.66
C LEU A 881 35.09 12.01 -9.06
N LEU A 882 36.00 12.59 -9.84
CA LEU A 882 37.31 13.03 -9.33
C LEU A 882 37.16 14.08 -8.22
N SER A 883 36.24 15.04 -8.37
CA SER A 883 35.96 16.06 -7.36
C SER A 883 35.32 15.49 -6.08
N ILE A 884 34.41 14.52 -6.21
CA ILE A 884 33.81 13.83 -5.05
C ILE A 884 34.90 13.01 -4.32
N MET A 885 35.72 12.27 -5.06
CA MET A 885 36.78 11.42 -4.52
C MET A 885 37.88 12.24 -3.84
N SER A 886 38.29 13.38 -4.41
CA SER A 886 39.32 14.23 -3.81
C SER A 886 38.87 14.85 -2.48
N LYS A 887 37.60 15.25 -2.37
CA LYS A 887 37.00 15.73 -1.11
C LYS A 887 36.89 14.64 -0.05
N SER A 888 36.69 13.38 -0.45
CA SER A 888 36.58 12.26 0.50
C SER A 888 37.92 11.91 1.17
N GLN A 889 39.05 12.14 0.50
CA GLN A 889 40.39 11.88 1.05
C GLN A 889 40.82 12.87 2.14
N SER A 890 40.18 14.05 2.25
CA SER A 890 40.51 15.07 3.25
C SER A 890 39.73 14.98 4.57
N VAL A 891 38.78 14.04 4.72
CA VAL A 891 37.79 14.03 5.84
C VAL A 891 37.97 12.85 6.81
N GLU A 892 39.07 12.11 6.76
CA GLU A 892 39.36 11.03 7.73
C GLU A 892 39.59 11.52 9.19
N THR A 893 39.54 12.82 9.47
CA THR A 893 39.83 13.41 10.80
C THR A 893 38.67 14.05 11.55
N SER A 894 37.42 14.05 11.06
CA SER A 894 36.30 14.63 11.81
C SER A 894 34.96 13.93 11.57
N ARG A 895 34.42 13.35 12.66
CA ARG A 895 33.04 12.84 12.71
C ARG A 895 32.06 13.99 12.49
N GLY A 896 31.47 14.06 11.30
CA GLY A 896 30.18 14.69 11.08
C GLY A 896 30.13 15.84 10.07
N GLN A 897 30.16 15.53 8.77
CA GLN A 897 29.34 16.24 7.78
C GLN A 897 29.20 15.38 6.51
N ARG A 898 27.96 15.23 6.04
CA ARG A 898 27.54 14.28 4.99
C ARG A 898 28.07 14.70 3.61
N CYS A 899 28.99 13.93 3.03
CA CYS A 899 28.91 13.51 1.61
C CYS A 899 29.66 12.19 1.26
N PRO A 900 29.46 11.05 1.96
CA PRO A 900 29.77 9.72 1.41
C PRO A 900 28.63 9.08 0.61
N GLN A 901 27.46 9.73 0.51
CA GLN A 901 26.20 9.10 0.07
C GLN A 901 25.94 9.09 -1.44
N CYS A 902 26.82 9.69 -2.27
CA CYS A 902 26.62 9.75 -3.73
C CYS A 902 27.73 9.04 -4.54
N THR A 903 28.84 8.64 -3.90
CA THR A 903 29.99 8.09 -4.63
C THR A 903 29.64 6.77 -5.31
N GLY A 904 28.91 5.88 -4.64
CA GLY A 904 28.52 4.58 -5.22
C GLY A 904 27.56 4.74 -6.41
N GLU A 905 26.63 5.69 -6.34
CA GLU A 905 25.64 6.01 -7.36
C GLU A 905 26.33 6.47 -8.64
N TYR A 906 27.26 7.43 -8.57
CA TYR A 906 27.98 7.93 -9.73
C TYR A 906 28.95 6.92 -10.32
N VAL A 907 29.58 6.11 -9.48
CA VAL A 907 30.39 4.98 -9.96
C VAL A 907 29.50 4.01 -10.74
N SER A 908 28.30 3.70 -10.25
CA SER A 908 27.35 2.86 -10.98
C SER A 908 26.93 3.46 -12.33
N CYS A 909 26.76 4.79 -12.42
CA CYS A 909 26.44 5.49 -13.66
C CYS A 909 27.59 5.43 -14.66
N LEU A 910 28.84 5.69 -14.23
CA LEU A 910 30.02 5.58 -15.09
C LEU A 910 30.19 4.14 -15.60
N LEU A 911 30.07 3.15 -14.71
CA LEU A 911 30.18 1.75 -15.08
C LEU A 911 29.05 1.31 -16.02
N SER A 912 27.83 1.83 -15.84
CA SER A 912 26.73 1.59 -16.77
C SER A 912 27.02 2.16 -18.16
N LEU A 913 27.52 3.39 -18.25
CA LEU A 913 27.88 4.00 -19.53
C LEU A 913 28.97 3.21 -20.25
N LEU A 914 30.10 2.95 -19.58
CA LEU A 914 31.23 2.22 -20.16
C LEU A 914 30.85 0.81 -20.60
N ARG A 915 29.96 0.14 -19.87
CA ARG A 915 29.49 -1.20 -20.22
C ARG A 915 28.60 -1.22 -21.47
N GLN A 916 27.87 -0.13 -21.76
CA GLN A 916 27.03 -0.01 -22.95
C GLN A 916 27.83 0.42 -24.19
N MET A 917 29.05 0.93 -24.01
CA MET A 917 29.91 1.31 -25.13
C MET A 917 30.37 0.07 -25.91
N THR A 918 30.19 0.11 -27.22
CA THR A 918 30.69 -0.90 -28.16
C THR A 918 32.01 -0.41 -28.76
N GLU A 919 32.66 -1.25 -29.56
CA GLU A 919 33.86 -0.87 -30.30
C GLU A 919 33.66 0.40 -31.13
N ILE A 920 32.47 0.59 -31.74
CA ILE A 920 32.13 1.78 -32.54
C ILE A 920 32.14 3.04 -31.67
N HIS A 921 31.51 2.98 -30.49
CA HIS A 921 31.45 4.11 -29.57
C HIS A 921 32.85 4.52 -29.09
N PHE A 922 33.72 3.56 -28.79
CA PHE A 922 35.11 3.86 -28.41
C PHE A 922 35.91 4.47 -29.57
N HIS A 923 35.76 3.96 -30.79
CA HIS A 923 36.42 4.53 -31.97
C HIS A 923 35.97 5.97 -32.24
N HIS A 924 34.66 6.24 -32.19
CA HIS A 924 34.11 7.59 -32.37
C HIS A 924 34.62 8.55 -31.30
N LEU A 925 34.54 8.16 -30.02
CA LEU A 925 35.07 8.94 -28.90
C LEU A 925 36.54 9.31 -29.10
N LEU A 926 37.39 8.34 -29.47
CA LEU A 926 38.82 8.54 -29.62
C LEU A 926 39.19 9.41 -30.84
N ASN A 927 38.34 9.42 -31.87
CA ASN A 927 38.52 10.25 -33.06
C ASN A 927 37.97 11.68 -32.91
N ASN A 928 37.06 11.92 -31.96
CA ASN A 928 36.42 13.23 -31.74
C ASN A 928 37.27 14.24 -30.98
N PHE A 929 38.42 13.85 -30.43
CA PHE A 929 39.33 14.79 -29.75
C PHE A 929 40.03 15.70 -30.76
N HIS A 930 39.98 17.01 -30.52
CA HIS A 930 40.52 18.01 -31.46
C HIS A 930 42.05 18.17 -31.32
N SER A 931 42.61 17.79 -30.16
CA SER A 931 44.04 17.87 -29.90
C SER A 931 44.60 16.68 -29.12
N LYS A 932 45.90 16.42 -29.27
CA LYS A 932 46.60 15.39 -28.47
C LYS A 932 46.58 15.69 -26.96
N GLU A 933 46.52 16.97 -26.57
CA GLU A 933 46.47 17.35 -25.15
C GLU A 933 45.10 17.04 -24.52
N GLU A 934 43.99 17.25 -25.25
CA GLU A 934 42.65 16.83 -24.80
C GLU A 934 42.57 15.31 -24.58
N LEU A 935 43.09 14.52 -25.54
CA LEU A 935 43.15 13.06 -25.42
C LEU A 935 44.00 12.63 -24.23
N LYS A 936 45.15 13.29 -24.00
CA LYS A 936 46.01 13.04 -22.85
C LYS A 936 45.31 13.32 -21.54
N GLU A 937 44.63 14.46 -21.42
CA GLU A 937 43.89 14.83 -20.21
C GLU A 937 42.78 13.80 -19.91
N PHE A 938 42.04 13.39 -20.95
CA PHE A 938 41.03 12.33 -20.85
C PHE A 938 41.63 11.00 -20.35
N LEU A 939 42.71 10.51 -20.96
CA LEU A 939 43.38 9.26 -20.56
C LEU A 939 43.87 9.33 -19.10
N LEU A 940 44.45 10.46 -18.69
CA LEU A 940 44.87 10.66 -17.31
C LEU A 940 43.68 10.66 -16.33
N LYS A 941 42.57 11.33 -16.68
CA LYS A 941 41.34 11.36 -15.88
C LYS A 941 40.77 9.96 -15.69
N ILE A 942 40.55 9.20 -16.77
CA ILE A 942 39.92 7.88 -16.70
C ILE A 942 40.79 6.86 -15.95
N PHE A 943 42.11 6.83 -16.19
CA PHE A 943 43.01 5.95 -15.43
C PHE A 943 43.09 6.34 -13.95
N CYS A 944 43.03 7.64 -13.62
CA CYS A 944 42.97 8.09 -12.23
C CYS A 944 41.69 7.62 -11.54
N VAL A 945 40.52 7.76 -12.19
CA VAL A 945 39.25 7.25 -11.67
C VAL A 945 39.36 5.74 -11.42
N PHE A 946 39.81 4.95 -12.40
CA PHE A 946 39.96 3.49 -12.23
C PHE A 946 40.87 3.11 -11.06
N ARG A 947 42.00 3.78 -10.87
CA ARG A 947 42.85 3.55 -9.68
C ARG A 947 42.12 3.86 -8.38
N ASN A 948 41.38 4.96 -8.32
CA ASN A 948 40.62 5.35 -7.13
C ASN A 948 39.48 4.36 -6.83
N LEU A 949 38.81 3.81 -7.86
CA LEU A 949 37.78 2.77 -7.70
C LEU A 949 38.34 1.53 -6.98
N MET A 950 39.57 1.14 -7.31
CA MET A 950 40.22 -0.02 -6.70
C MET A 950 40.75 0.24 -5.29
N LYS A 951 41.25 1.46 -5.03
CA LYS A 951 41.85 1.84 -3.73
C LYS A 951 40.83 2.14 -2.62
N LEU A 952 39.75 2.88 -2.93
CA LEU A 952 38.86 3.45 -1.90
C LEU A 952 37.83 2.47 -1.30
N THR A 953 37.89 1.18 -1.65
CA THR A 953 36.91 0.16 -1.20
C THR A 953 35.45 0.63 -1.33
N ILE A 954 35.10 1.24 -2.48
CA ILE A 954 33.80 1.88 -2.73
C ILE A 954 32.63 0.92 -2.47
N PHE A 955 32.82 -0.35 -2.83
CA PHE A 955 31.86 -1.42 -2.53
C PHE A 955 32.36 -2.29 -1.37
N PRO A 956 31.50 -2.55 -0.36
CA PRO A 956 31.76 -3.50 0.72
C PRO A 956 32.23 -4.88 0.24
N ARG A 957 32.93 -5.63 1.08
CA ARG A 957 33.51 -6.93 0.71
C ARG A 957 32.46 -7.98 0.33
N ASP A 958 31.28 -7.90 0.96
CA ASP A 958 30.10 -8.74 0.71
C ASP A 958 29.39 -8.39 -0.61
N TRP A 959 29.76 -7.31 -1.30
CA TRP A 959 29.24 -6.93 -2.61
C TRP A 959 30.13 -7.47 -3.74
N SER A 960 30.47 -8.76 -3.67
CA SER A 960 31.41 -9.36 -4.62
C SER A 960 30.94 -9.27 -6.07
N VAL A 961 29.62 -9.33 -6.31
CA VAL A 961 29.03 -9.15 -7.64
C VAL A 961 29.39 -7.77 -8.22
N MET A 962 29.16 -6.69 -7.47
CA MET A 962 29.51 -5.33 -7.91
C MET A 962 31.02 -5.16 -8.08
N ARG A 963 31.84 -5.72 -7.18
CA ARG A 963 33.30 -5.61 -7.25
C ARG A 963 33.88 -6.33 -8.47
N LEU A 964 33.43 -7.56 -8.75
CA LEU A 964 33.88 -8.33 -9.91
C LEU A 964 33.43 -7.68 -11.21
N LEU A 965 32.17 -7.20 -11.27
CA LEU A 965 31.65 -6.49 -12.43
C LEU A 965 32.44 -5.20 -12.71
N THR A 966 32.77 -4.44 -11.66
CA THR A 966 33.62 -3.25 -11.77
C THR A 966 34.99 -3.60 -12.35
N SER A 967 35.65 -4.62 -11.80
CA SER A 967 36.95 -5.08 -12.31
C SER A 967 36.86 -5.54 -13.77
N HIS A 968 35.80 -6.24 -14.16
CA HIS A 968 35.58 -6.66 -15.54
C HIS A 968 35.46 -5.47 -16.51
N ILE A 969 34.63 -4.47 -16.16
CA ILE A 969 34.44 -3.26 -16.98
C ILE A 969 35.75 -2.46 -17.11
N ILE A 970 36.56 -2.40 -16.05
CA ILE A 970 37.86 -1.71 -16.07
C ILE A 970 38.81 -2.38 -17.05
N VAL A 971 38.96 -3.72 -17.03
CA VAL A 971 39.91 -4.40 -17.93
C VAL A 971 39.47 -4.28 -19.38
N VAL A 972 38.19 -4.49 -19.67
CA VAL A 972 37.63 -4.36 -21.04
C VAL A 972 37.80 -2.93 -21.57
N THR A 973 37.42 -1.91 -20.79
CA THR A 973 37.62 -0.51 -21.20
C THR A 973 39.10 -0.18 -21.43
N THR A 974 39.99 -0.69 -20.58
CA THR A 974 41.45 -0.49 -20.72
C THR A 974 41.98 -1.08 -22.02
N GLN A 975 41.45 -2.24 -22.47
CA GLN A 975 41.80 -2.84 -23.75
C GLN A 975 41.45 -1.94 -24.94
N PHE A 976 40.29 -1.26 -24.90
CA PHE A 976 39.89 -0.32 -25.96
C PHE A 976 40.72 0.98 -25.95
N LEU A 977 41.20 1.43 -24.79
CA LEU A 977 42.00 2.66 -24.67
C LEU A 977 43.49 2.46 -25.00
N SER A 978 44.02 1.24 -24.81
CA SER A 978 45.44 0.92 -24.99
C SER A 978 45.98 1.21 -26.40
N PRO A 979 45.26 0.89 -27.51
CA PRO A 979 45.68 1.26 -28.85
C PRO A 979 45.84 2.77 -29.05
N ALA A 980 44.94 3.58 -28.49
CA ALA A 980 45.00 5.04 -28.61
C ALA A 980 46.19 5.63 -27.85
N LEU A 981 46.50 5.08 -26.67
CA LEU A 981 47.69 5.43 -25.91
C LEU A 981 48.95 5.15 -26.75
N HIS A 982 49.06 3.92 -27.26
CA HIS A 982 50.21 3.50 -28.06
C HIS A 982 50.38 4.35 -29.33
N LYS A 983 49.30 4.55 -30.10
CA LYS A 983 49.34 5.29 -31.36
C LYS A 983 49.77 6.74 -31.18
N ASN A 984 49.40 7.39 -30.08
CA ASN A 984 49.55 8.85 -29.93
C ASN A 984 50.72 9.29 -29.04
N PHE A 985 51.20 8.45 -28.11
CA PHE A 985 52.14 8.86 -27.05
C PHE A 985 53.39 7.96 -26.88
N SER A 986 53.79 7.19 -27.90
CA SER A 986 54.93 6.26 -27.81
C SER A 986 56.24 6.82 -28.35
N GLU A 987 56.37 6.96 -29.67
CA GLU A 987 57.66 7.14 -30.37
C GLU A 987 58.21 8.57 -30.22
N ALA A 988 58.07 9.42 -31.24
CA ALA A 988 58.57 10.80 -31.22
C ALA A 988 57.88 11.70 -30.18
N ASP A 989 56.66 11.34 -29.77
CA ASP A 989 55.80 12.09 -28.85
C ASP A 989 55.62 11.35 -27.51
N PHE A 990 56.69 10.75 -26.98
CA PHE A 990 56.63 9.97 -25.73
C PHE A 990 56.13 10.82 -24.53
N ASP A 991 55.00 10.43 -23.93
CA ASP A 991 54.49 11.06 -22.70
C ASP A 991 54.62 10.12 -21.48
N PHE A 992 55.63 10.39 -20.65
CA PHE A 992 55.90 9.61 -19.44
C PHE A 992 54.71 9.57 -18.47
N LYS A 993 53.92 10.65 -18.35
CA LYS A 993 52.83 10.71 -17.36
C LYS A 993 51.70 9.76 -17.73
N VAL A 994 51.32 9.70 -19.01
CA VAL A 994 50.25 8.80 -19.50
C VAL A 994 50.67 7.34 -19.36
N TRP A 995 51.89 7.01 -19.80
CA TRP A 995 52.44 5.66 -19.67
C TRP A 995 52.56 5.20 -18.22
N ASN A 996 53.11 6.05 -17.34
CA ASN A 996 53.21 5.73 -15.92
C ASN A 996 51.82 5.56 -15.27
N SER A 997 50.84 6.38 -15.67
CA SER A 997 49.45 6.29 -15.22
C SER A 997 48.80 4.94 -15.60
N PHE A 998 49.01 4.49 -16.84
CA PHE A 998 48.56 3.19 -17.34
C PHE A 998 49.23 2.03 -16.60
N PHE A 999 50.55 2.04 -16.50
CA PHE A 999 51.30 0.98 -15.82
C PHE A 999 50.91 0.88 -14.34
N SER A 1000 50.85 2.01 -13.63
CA SER A 1000 50.38 2.05 -12.25
C SER A 1000 48.97 1.46 -12.09
N LEU A 1001 48.06 1.69 -13.06
CA LEU A 1001 46.73 1.11 -13.06
C LEU A 1001 46.79 -0.42 -13.19
N THR A 1002 47.52 -0.94 -14.17
CA THR A 1002 47.61 -2.39 -14.43
C THR A 1002 48.19 -3.17 -13.23
N VAL A 1003 49.24 -2.67 -12.59
CA VAL A 1003 49.85 -3.32 -11.41
C VAL A 1003 48.91 -3.28 -10.20
N LEU A 1004 48.23 -2.15 -9.96
CA LEU A 1004 47.22 -2.07 -8.91
C LEU A 1004 46.05 -3.03 -9.14
N TYR A 1005 45.66 -3.23 -10.41
CA TYR A 1005 44.57 -4.12 -10.79
C TYR A 1005 44.91 -5.58 -10.48
N ILE A 1006 46.07 -6.07 -10.93
CA ILE A 1006 46.47 -7.47 -10.73
C ILE A 1006 46.61 -7.81 -9.24
N ASN A 1007 47.10 -6.87 -8.44
CA ASN A 1007 47.28 -7.01 -7.00
C ASN A 1007 46.00 -6.82 -6.17
N GLN A 1008 44.85 -6.55 -6.79
CA GLN A 1008 43.63 -6.24 -6.06
C GLN A 1008 43.14 -7.46 -5.26
N PRO A 1009 42.79 -7.31 -3.95
CA PRO A 1009 42.38 -8.43 -3.10
C PRO A 1009 41.13 -9.18 -3.59
N SER A 1010 40.21 -8.50 -4.28
CA SER A 1010 38.98 -9.14 -4.79
C SER A 1010 39.20 -10.05 -5.99
N LEU A 1011 40.37 -10.00 -6.63
CA LEU A 1011 40.73 -10.85 -7.76
C LEU A 1011 41.61 -12.05 -7.34
N GLN A 1012 41.99 -12.13 -6.06
CA GLN A 1012 42.73 -13.29 -5.55
C GLN A 1012 41.74 -14.45 -5.34
N LEU A 1013 41.83 -15.47 -6.21
CA LEU A 1013 40.90 -16.60 -6.26
C LEU A 1013 41.21 -17.68 -5.22
N GLU A 1014 42.44 -17.69 -4.72
CA GLU A 1014 43.01 -18.63 -3.75
C GLU A 1014 42.25 -18.67 -2.41
N PRO A 1015 41.85 -17.53 -1.79
CA PRO A 1015 41.06 -17.51 -0.55
C PRO A 1015 39.57 -17.84 -0.73
N LEU A 1016 39.03 -17.91 -1.96
CA LEU A 1016 37.61 -18.14 -2.20
C LEU A 1016 37.21 -19.62 -2.00
N SER A 1017 35.94 -19.86 -1.62
CA SER A 1017 35.36 -21.20 -1.57
C SER A 1017 35.40 -21.87 -2.96
N GLN A 1018 35.49 -23.19 -3.01
CA GLN A 1018 35.57 -23.93 -4.28
C GLN A 1018 34.36 -23.65 -5.20
N ALA A 1019 33.17 -23.52 -4.62
CA ALA A 1019 31.95 -23.19 -5.36
C ALA A 1019 32.01 -21.77 -5.93
N LYS A 1020 32.40 -20.78 -5.12
CA LYS A 1020 32.54 -19.39 -5.56
C LYS A 1020 33.64 -19.21 -6.61
N ARG A 1021 34.80 -19.83 -6.40
CA ARG A 1021 35.91 -19.82 -7.38
C ARG A 1021 35.46 -20.35 -8.74
N LYS A 1022 34.73 -21.47 -8.76
CA LYS A 1022 34.20 -22.04 -9.99
C LYS A 1022 33.25 -21.07 -10.69
N LYS A 1023 32.27 -20.51 -9.96
CA LYS A 1023 31.32 -19.52 -10.52
C LYS A 1023 32.01 -18.30 -11.14
N VAL A 1024 33.05 -17.77 -10.49
CA VAL A 1024 33.81 -16.62 -10.99
C VAL A 1024 34.57 -16.97 -12.27
N LEU A 1025 35.28 -18.11 -12.29
CA LEU A 1025 36.03 -18.57 -13.46
C LEU A 1025 35.11 -18.90 -14.64
N ASP A 1026 33.96 -19.55 -14.39
CA ASP A 1026 33.00 -19.89 -15.44
C ASP A 1026 32.41 -18.63 -16.09
N LYS A 1027 32.25 -17.53 -15.34
CA LYS A 1027 31.63 -16.28 -15.83
C LYS A 1027 32.62 -15.29 -16.45
N TYR A 1028 33.74 -15.01 -15.77
CA TYR A 1028 34.68 -13.95 -16.17
C TYR A 1028 36.06 -14.46 -16.59
N GLY A 1029 36.35 -15.75 -16.40
CA GLY A 1029 37.72 -16.25 -16.45
C GLY A 1029 38.61 -15.69 -15.34
N ASP A 1030 39.93 -15.86 -15.46
CA ASP A 1030 40.89 -15.18 -14.58
C ASP A 1030 41.22 -13.80 -15.16
N MET A 1031 40.50 -12.78 -14.68
CA MET A 1031 40.68 -11.39 -15.12
C MET A 1031 42.10 -10.85 -14.87
N ARG A 1032 42.88 -11.44 -13.95
CA ARG A 1032 44.29 -11.05 -13.74
C ARG A 1032 45.12 -11.39 -14.97
N VAL A 1033 44.85 -12.53 -15.61
CA VAL A 1033 45.53 -12.97 -16.83
C VAL A 1033 45.23 -12.03 -17.99
N MET A 1034 43.96 -11.58 -18.12
CA MET A 1034 43.57 -10.61 -19.17
C MET A 1034 44.37 -9.30 -19.03
N MET A 1035 44.42 -8.73 -17.83
CA MET A 1035 45.18 -7.49 -17.58
C MET A 1035 46.69 -7.70 -17.70
N ALA A 1036 47.22 -8.84 -17.27
CA ALA A 1036 48.64 -9.17 -17.40
C ALA A 1036 49.07 -9.31 -18.88
N TYR A 1037 48.20 -9.86 -19.73
CA TYR A 1037 48.45 -9.92 -21.17
C TYR A 1037 48.50 -8.52 -21.79
N GLU A 1038 47.59 -7.62 -21.41
CA GLU A 1038 47.63 -6.23 -21.88
C GLU A 1038 48.88 -5.49 -21.39
N LEU A 1039 49.25 -5.67 -20.12
CA LEU A 1039 50.48 -5.13 -19.55
C LEU A 1039 51.70 -5.60 -20.34
N PHE A 1040 51.79 -6.89 -20.64
CA PHE A 1040 52.88 -7.47 -21.42
C PHE A 1040 52.89 -6.95 -22.86
N SER A 1041 51.74 -6.95 -23.54
CA SER A 1041 51.56 -6.44 -24.91
C SER A 1041 52.00 -4.98 -25.03
N MET A 1042 51.57 -4.13 -24.10
CA MET A 1042 51.93 -2.71 -24.08
C MET A 1042 53.40 -2.49 -23.68
N TRP A 1043 53.96 -3.32 -22.81
CA TRP A 1043 55.39 -3.29 -22.48
C TRP A 1043 56.27 -3.60 -23.70
N GLN A 1044 55.93 -4.63 -24.48
CA GLN A 1044 56.67 -4.99 -25.69
C GLN A 1044 56.70 -3.87 -26.73
N LYS A 1045 55.60 -3.11 -26.84
CA LYS A 1045 55.46 -1.99 -27.78
C LYS A 1045 56.36 -0.78 -27.48
N LEU A 1046 56.99 -0.70 -26.31
CA LEU A 1046 57.92 0.39 -25.96
C LEU A 1046 59.32 0.28 -26.57
N GLY A 1047 59.69 -0.89 -27.13
CA GLY A 1047 60.99 -1.08 -27.79
C GLY A 1047 62.19 -0.67 -26.91
N GLU A 1048 63.03 0.24 -27.39
CA GLU A 1048 64.25 0.72 -26.70
C GLU A 1048 63.97 1.53 -25.41
N LEU A 1049 62.75 2.06 -25.22
CA LEU A 1049 62.37 2.84 -24.04
C LEU A 1049 62.10 1.97 -22.80
N GLN A 1050 62.07 0.64 -22.94
CA GLN A 1050 61.90 -0.30 -21.82
C GLN A 1050 62.98 -0.14 -20.74
N GLY A 1051 64.24 0.08 -21.14
CA GLY A 1051 65.36 0.28 -20.22
C GLY A 1051 65.25 1.58 -19.42
N PHE A 1052 64.74 2.64 -20.05
CA PHE A 1052 64.56 3.95 -19.40
C PHE A 1052 63.46 3.90 -18.34
N ILE A 1053 62.27 3.38 -18.67
CA ILE A 1053 61.15 3.22 -17.72
C ILE A 1053 61.52 2.24 -16.60
N GLY A 1054 62.16 1.11 -16.93
CA GLY A 1054 62.62 0.14 -15.94
C GLY A 1054 63.65 0.70 -14.96
N SER A 1055 64.51 1.64 -15.40
CA SER A 1055 65.49 2.32 -14.53
C SER A 1055 64.86 3.37 -13.60
N LEU A 1056 63.80 4.05 -14.04
CA LEU A 1056 63.05 5.04 -13.25
C LEU A 1056 62.12 4.40 -12.21
N SER A 1057 61.83 3.11 -12.35
CA SER A 1057 60.87 2.37 -11.54
C SER A 1057 61.42 0.98 -11.17
N GLY A 1058 62.64 0.92 -10.62
CA GLY A 1058 63.36 -0.35 -10.37
C GLY A 1058 62.59 -1.44 -9.62
N SER A 1059 61.67 -1.10 -8.72
CA SER A 1059 60.78 -2.06 -8.04
C SER A 1059 59.64 -2.60 -8.93
N PHE A 1060 59.31 -1.89 -10.00
CA PHE A 1060 58.18 -2.10 -10.88
C PHE A 1060 58.43 -3.22 -11.90
N CYS A 1061 59.65 -3.31 -12.46
CA CYS A 1061 60.05 -4.42 -13.33
C CYS A 1061 60.13 -5.76 -12.59
N GLU A 1062 60.57 -5.76 -11.33
CA GLU A 1062 60.64 -6.97 -10.51
C GLU A 1062 59.25 -7.51 -10.16
N GLU A 1063 58.29 -6.64 -9.81
CA GLU A 1063 56.90 -7.03 -9.57
C GLU A 1063 56.23 -7.60 -10.82
N ILE A 1064 56.45 -7.02 -12.00
CA ILE A 1064 55.89 -7.55 -13.26
C ILE A 1064 56.45 -8.93 -13.59
N GLN A 1065 57.77 -9.12 -13.46
CA GLN A 1065 58.40 -10.42 -13.70
C GLN A 1065 58.00 -11.46 -12.65
N ALA A 1066 57.85 -11.07 -11.37
CA ALA A 1066 57.38 -11.95 -10.31
C ALA A 1066 55.93 -12.38 -10.53
N GLN A 1067 55.05 -11.46 -10.93
CA GLN A 1067 53.63 -11.72 -11.21
C GLN A 1067 53.44 -12.57 -12.48
N HIS A 1068 54.20 -12.30 -13.55
CA HIS A 1068 54.18 -13.12 -14.76
C HIS A 1068 54.61 -14.57 -14.46
N ARG A 1069 55.61 -14.79 -13.59
CA ARG A 1069 56.03 -16.13 -13.14
C ARG A 1069 55.03 -16.80 -12.19
N LEU A 1070 54.16 -16.03 -11.53
CA LEU A 1070 53.11 -16.54 -10.63
C LEU A 1070 51.82 -16.89 -11.37
N LEU A 1071 51.58 -16.25 -12.52
CA LEU A 1071 50.39 -16.44 -13.37
C LEU A 1071 50.61 -17.48 -14.48
N CYS A 1072 51.85 -17.69 -14.94
CA CYS A 1072 52.25 -18.84 -15.76
C CYS A 1072 52.36 -20.11 -14.89
#